data_AF-A0A7S1AEQ3-F1
#
_entry.id   AF-A0A7S1AEQ3-F1
#
_cell.length_a   1.000
_cell.length_b   1.000
_cell.length_c   1.000
_cell.angle_alpha   90.00
_cell.angle_beta   90.00
_cell.angle_gamma   90.00
#
_symmetry.space_group_name_H-M   'P 1'
#
loop_
_entity.id
_entity.type
_entity.pdbx_description
1 polymer ?
#
loop_
_entity_poly.entity_id
_entity_poly.type
_entity_poly.pdbx_seq_one_letter_code
_entity_poly.pdbx_strand_id
1 'polypeptide(L)'
;DRFAIITYCLVLIMDLHRFSVTAGHLEASPQECMNQFCRNGLLHVQSAVPPAEVEALHSQAACQLAERRLGDGRWFGAVYNSEAKGRRWDMKLALNVEVSCVLCPLLSLVQPALESEHASWRVTELAAMCTNPGEVAQPVHADTAFDHRVVTLWVALQDIKEEHGPTRMFPGTHTNCELHMGLRTLDESTGILCEMKCGDCVLMDSRLMHCGTANTSGIDRFLFYSSWGCVGGDTRGSTDTLLDSYVNRLLLSEWRHWTKNPPEVELPSVVAPEVPVGLECRKQDDAISAQETEEVRLVKKRHWQETSAALTGDAHRRLQVFLSWLRSHGVDLAACGVTIRSSQKRGCGVFACRRLHPGETLARIPDAATLHAGKVCQSEFGQLALSALGEDKMGCTEILPEELLWLYMIWGRQALACPWYEYLQMLSLESPLSWMNDEAALSWVEGTPLSVAVSQKLDQQRSRYASIVGRLSALNAERFPKELFGFDDWLWAQSTCRSRAFNFRAFPSESQQPGWESDILCPVLDAFNHTHTAQIEWRFGERSAALVLPVCADAYEEGDEIFNLYGTELGNAHLLMHYGFAVERNPHDCVEEVAFDVPSDVKAARLASLASSSVPLPVTDAEGAVKVRLPQGMLRRGMLETPEALLRAASLLVLGRDYDEETASCAEKEEVCMIIARTLRRMSKQIRRSAGVLGGPASQGHRTWKAGRFAIARHRQIRCNAATRSKRSRHRECVSMPTSGVQRAAAIYALSQRRILRFAAKCAAGEAEMAELAAQMDLRRQEAGEESSSEETQCNE
;
A
#
# COMPACT_ATOMS: atom_id res chain seq x y z
N ASP A 1 38.95 17.74 27.28
CA ASP A 1 37.99 18.70 27.87
C ASP A 1 37.76 20.05 27.19
N ARG A 2 38.13 20.29 25.93
CA ARG A 2 37.55 21.43 25.16
C ARG A 2 37.33 21.17 23.66
N PHE A 3 37.16 19.91 23.26
CA PHE A 3 36.89 19.56 21.84
C PHE A 3 35.74 18.55 21.64
N ALA A 4 35.00 18.21 22.70
CA ALA A 4 33.89 17.25 22.65
C ALA A 4 32.49 17.88 22.91
N ILE A 5 32.39 19.21 23.01
CA ILE A 5 31.14 19.93 23.38
C ILE A 5 30.55 20.71 22.19
N ILE A 6 30.73 20.26 20.94
CA ILE A 6 30.10 20.89 19.75
C ILE A 6 29.28 19.90 18.89
N THR A 7 29.13 18.64 19.29
CA THR A 7 28.38 17.64 18.47
C THR A 7 27.13 17.09 19.16
N TYR A 8 26.75 17.60 20.34
CA TYR A 8 25.54 17.19 21.06
C TYR A 8 24.67 18.40 21.42
N CYS A 9 24.04 19.06 20.43
CA CYS A 9 22.97 20.05 20.70
C CYS A 9 22.11 20.49 19.48
N LEU A 10 22.00 19.71 18.40
CA LEU A 10 21.09 20.06 17.30
C LEU A 10 20.31 18.84 16.82
N VAL A 11 19.30 18.44 17.59
CA VAL A 11 18.05 17.99 16.95
C VAL A 11 17.51 19.25 16.27
N LEU A 12 17.92 19.49 15.02
CA LEU A 12 17.35 20.54 14.19
C LEU A 12 15.90 20.16 13.96
N ILE A 13 15.00 20.71 14.78
CA ILE A 13 13.57 20.76 14.46
C ILE A 13 13.49 21.38 13.05
N MET A 14 13.10 20.57 12.06
CA MET A 14 12.91 21.04 10.70
C MET A 14 11.62 21.87 10.69
N ASP A 15 11.77 23.19 10.79
CA ASP A 15 10.67 24.15 10.74
C ASP A 15 10.49 24.72 9.32
N LEU A 16 9.26 25.09 8.98
CA LEU A 16 8.87 25.77 7.73
C LEU A 16 9.75 26.98 7.45
N HIS A 17 10.23 27.68 8.49
CA HIS A 17 11.15 28.83 8.37
C HIS A 17 12.39 28.54 7.49
N ARG A 18 12.87 27.28 7.43
CA ARG A 18 14.02 26.91 6.60
C ARG A 18 13.74 26.93 5.09
N PHE A 19 12.46 26.97 4.72
CA PHE A 19 11.96 27.02 3.35
C PHE A 19 11.32 28.39 3.04
N SER A 20 11.37 29.34 3.98
CA SER A 20 10.77 30.67 3.86
C SER A 20 11.64 31.66 3.10
N VAL A 21 11.01 32.44 2.23
CA VAL A 21 11.54 33.64 1.58
C VAL A 21 10.52 34.78 1.69
N THR A 22 10.96 36.02 1.62
CA THR A 22 10.05 37.17 1.51
C THR A 22 9.62 37.36 0.05
N ALA A 23 8.44 37.96 -0.18
CA ALA A 23 8.01 38.32 -1.54
C ALA A 23 9.07 39.12 -2.30
N GLY A 24 9.67 40.14 -1.66
CA GLY A 24 10.74 40.94 -2.28
C GLY A 24 12.01 40.14 -2.62
N HIS A 25 12.32 39.06 -1.89
CA HIS A 25 13.45 38.19 -2.24
C HIS A 25 13.15 37.33 -3.48
N LEU A 26 11.92 36.81 -3.58
CA LEU A 26 11.48 36.06 -4.76
C LEU A 26 11.47 36.94 -6.02
N GLU A 27 11.06 38.20 -5.91
CA GLU A 27 11.15 39.18 -7.02
C GLU A 27 12.60 39.47 -7.43
N ALA A 28 13.48 39.68 -6.45
CA ALA A 28 14.87 40.05 -6.70
C ALA A 28 15.74 38.88 -7.18
N SER A 29 15.40 37.64 -6.83
CA SER A 29 16.22 36.45 -7.08
C SER A 29 15.37 35.20 -7.39
N PRO A 30 14.55 35.23 -8.45
CA PRO A 30 13.60 34.17 -8.77
C PRO A 30 14.30 32.82 -9.04
N GLN A 31 15.42 32.83 -9.76
CA GLN A 31 16.18 31.62 -10.07
C GLN A 31 16.70 30.90 -8.81
N GLU A 32 17.18 31.66 -7.81
CA GLU A 32 17.72 31.07 -6.58
C GLU A 32 16.60 30.46 -5.73
N CYS A 33 15.46 31.16 -5.64
CA CYS A 33 14.27 30.64 -4.99
C CYS A 33 13.77 29.35 -5.69
N MET A 34 13.82 29.30 -7.02
CA MET A 34 13.48 28.09 -7.77
C MET A 34 14.48 26.95 -7.60
N ASN A 35 15.77 27.24 -7.43
CA ASN A 35 16.75 26.20 -7.09
C ASN A 35 16.43 25.60 -5.71
N GLN A 36 16.05 26.43 -4.74
CA GLN A 36 15.59 25.98 -3.42
C GLN A 36 14.31 25.14 -3.54
N PHE A 37 13.33 25.59 -4.32
CA PHE A 37 12.11 24.85 -4.60
C PHE A 37 12.42 23.51 -5.27
N CYS A 38 13.20 23.46 -6.35
CA CYS A 38 13.54 22.22 -7.07
C CYS A 38 14.28 21.21 -6.19
N ARG A 39 15.12 21.69 -5.27
CA ARG A 39 15.84 20.82 -4.31
C ARG A 39 14.91 20.23 -3.25
N ASN A 40 13.96 21.02 -2.75
CA ASN A 40 13.17 20.66 -1.57
C ASN A 40 11.74 20.21 -1.90
N GLY A 41 11.26 20.51 -3.10
CA GLY A 41 9.87 20.35 -3.54
C GLY A 41 8.89 21.32 -2.85
N LEU A 42 9.44 22.28 -2.11
CA LEU A 42 8.73 23.20 -1.25
C LEU A 42 9.44 24.56 -1.21
N LEU A 43 8.67 25.64 -1.33
CA LEU A 43 9.10 27.01 -1.05
C LEU A 43 7.96 27.77 -0.38
N HIS A 44 8.23 28.38 0.77
CA HIS A 44 7.27 29.21 1.49
C HIS A 44 7.57 30.70 1.24
N VAL A 45 6.58 31.46 0.81
CA VAL A 45 6.68 32.88 0.47
C VAL A 45 5.84 33.67 1.45
N GLN A 46 6.50 34.45 2.29
CA GLN A 46 5.88 35.24 3.33
C GLN A 46 5.19 36.47 2.74
N SER A 47 3.95 36.71 3.19
CA SER A 47 3.13 37.86 2.75
C SER A 47 3.05 38.00 1.23
N ALA A 48 2.82 36.86 0.55
CA ALA A 48 2.73 36.79 -0.91
C ALA A 48 1.51 37.53 -1.47
N VAL A 49 0.42 37.57 -0.71
CA VAL A 49 -0.83 38.27 -1.07
C VAL A 49 -1.20 39.21 0.07
N PRO A 50 -1.66 40.45 -0.20
CA PRO A 50 -2.00 41.36 0.89
C PRO A 50 -3.25 40.88 1.65
N PRO A 51 -3.34 41.13 2.97
CA PRO A 51 -4.39 40.53 3.81
C PRO A 51 -5.83 40.92 3.43
N ALA A 52 -6.04 42.11 2.85
CA ALA A 52 -7.37 42.60 2.52
C ALA A 52 -8.03 41.79 1.39
N GLU A 53 -7.25 41.42 0.38
CA GLU A 53 -7.67 40.61 -0.76
C GLU A 53 -7.96 39.17 -0.32
N VAL A 54 -7.14 38.66 0.60
CA VAL A 54 -7.28 37.33 1.19
C VAL A 54 -8.55 37.22 2.04
N GLU A 55 -8.83 38.23 2.87
CA GLU A 55 -10.03 38.30 3.71
C GLU A 55 -11.33 38.39 2.87
N ALA A 56 -11.28 39.13 1.76
CA ALA A 56 -12.40 39.21 0.81
C ALA A 56 -12.69 37.84 0.18
N LEU A 57 -11.65 37.13 -0.30
CA LEU A 57 -11.79 35.80 -0.87
C LEU A 57 -12.24 34.77 0.17
N HIS A 58 -11.72 34.85 1.40
CA HIS A 58 -12.15 33.98 2.51
C HIS A 58 -13.66 34.11 2.77
N SER A 59 -14.16 35.34 2.88
CA SER A 59 -15.57 35.61 3.14
C SER A 59 -16.48 35.08 2.02
N GLN A 60 -16.07 35.28 0.76
CA GLN A 60 -16.79 34.75 -0.40
C GLN A 60 -16.75 33.22 -0.45
N ALA A 61 -15.59 32.61 -0.23
CA ALA A 61 -15.43 31.15 -0.26
C ALA A 61 -16.29 30.49 0.83
N ALA A 62 -16.32 31.04 2.05
CA ALA A 62 -17.16 30.55 3.13
C ALA A 62 -18.66 30.66 2.80
N CYS A 63 -19.09 31.79 2.23
CA CYS A 63 -20.48 32.00 1.80
C CYS A 63 -20.90 31.03 0.68
N GLN A 64 -20.10 30.93 -0.38
CA GLN A 64 -20.37 30.02 -1.50
C GLN A 64 -20.35 28.55 -1.07
N LEU A 65 -19.45 28.19 -0.15
CA LEU A 65 -19.41 26.83 0.39
C LEU A 65 -20.70 26.50 1.15
N ALA A 66 -21.21 27.42 1.98
CA ALA A 66 -22.47 27.23 2.69
C ALA A 66 -23.67 27.08 1.73
N GLU A 67 -23.71 27.85 0.65
CA GLU A 67 -24.76 27.78 -0.37
C GLU A 67 -24.68 26.48 -1.20
N ARG A 68 -23.49 26.14 -1.69
CA ARG A 68 -23.28 25.02 -2.64
C ARG A 68 -23.33 23.66 -1.97
N ARG A 69 -23.00 23.56 -0.68
CA ARG A 69 -23.17 22.32 0.12
C ARG A 69 -24.62 21.81 0.14
N LEU A 70 -25.60 22.69 -0.08
CA LEU A 70 -27.02 22.33 -0.14
C LEU A 70 -27.49 21.99 -1.57
N GLY A 71 -26.58 22.01 -2.56
CA GLY A 71 -26.91 21.93 -3.98
C GLY A 71 -26.01 20.98 -4.76
N ASP A 72 -25.45 21.48 -5.85
CA ASP A 72 -24.90 20.68 -6.94
C ASP A 72 -23.46 20.21 -6.73
N GLY A 73 -23.27 18.89 -6.75
CA GLY A 73 -21.96 18.22 -6.57
C GLY A 73 -20.88 18.64 -7.58
N ARG A 74 -21.24 19.22 -8.73
CA ARG A 74 -20.26 19.64 -9.77
C ARG A 74 -19.28 20.74 -9.32
N TRP A 75 -19.59 21.44 -8.24
CA TRP A 75 -18.74 22.48 -7.66
C TRP A 75 -17.63 21.93 -6.76
N PHE A 76 -17.57 20.63 -6.56
CA PHE A 76 -16.59 19.99 -5.68
C PHE A 76 -15.73 19.00 -6.47
N GLY A 77 -14.47 18.85 -6.04
CA GLY A 77 -13.54 17.88 -6.60
C GLY A 77 -13.24 16.72 -5.64
N ALA A 78 -12.54 15.71 -6.14
CA ALA A 78 -12.33 14.47 -5.42
C ALA A 78 -11.25 14.59 -4.33
N VAL A 79 -11.65 14.91 -3.09
CA VAL A 79 -10.74 14.91 -1.94
C VAL A 79 -10.67 13.52 -1.31
N TYR A 80 -9.45 13.04 -1.06
CA TYR A 80 -9.14 11.72 -0.51
C TYR A 80 -10.11 11.28 0.62
N ASN A 81 -11.07 10.41 0.30
CA ASN A 81 -12.01 9.74 1.23
C ASN A 81 -12.78 10.63 2.23
N SER A 82 -12.87 11.94 2.02
CA SER A 82 -13.45 12.86 3.01
C SER A 82 -14.81 13.43 2.65
N GLU A 83 -15.18 13.47 1.37
CA GLU A 83 -16.49 13.99 0.94
C GLU A 83 -17.64 13.13 1.48
N ALA A 84 -17.45 11.81 1.56
CA ALA A 84 -18.41 10.87 2.16
C ALA A 84 -18.68 11.12 3.66
N LYS A 85 -17.83 11.90 4.35
CA LYS A 85 -18.00 12.30 5.77
C LYS A 85 -18.46 13.75 5.95
N GLY A 86 -18.48 14.55 4.88
CA GLY A 86 -18.98 15.93 4.87
C GLY A 86 -18.17 16.94 5.69
N ARG A 87 -16.91 16.66 6.01
CA ARG A 87 -16.07 17.50 6.90
C ARG A 87 -14.85 18.12 6.23
N ARG A 88 -14.59 17.78 4.96
CA ARG A 88 -13.56 18.43 4.15
C ARG A 88 -14.07 18.55 2.73
N TRP A 89 -13.94 19.75 2.19
CA TRP A 89 -14.55 20.16 0.93
C TRP A 89 -13.52 20.86 0.08
N ASP A 90 -13.47 20.54 -1.20
CA ASP A 90 -12.58 21.16 -2.15
C ASP A 90 -13.40 21.78 -3.27
N MET A 91 -13.66 23.08 -3.12
CA MET A 91 -14.67 23.79 -3.88
C MET A 91 -14.05 24.53 -5.06
N LYS A 92 -14.48 24.18 -6.27
CA LYS A 92 -14.11 24.87 -7.52
C LYS A 92 -14.49 26.35 -7.45
N LEU A 93 -13.59 27.22 -7.89
CA LEU A 93 -13.79 28.66 -7.91
C LEU A 93 -13.98 29.17 -9.33
N ALA A 94 -14.94 30.08 -9.49
CA ALA A 94 -15.06 30.88 -10.71
C ALA A 94 -14.09 32.07 -10.63
N LEU A 95 -13.55 32.49 -11.78
CA LEU A 95 -12.71 33.68 -11.91
C LEU A 95 -13.55 34.96 -11.75
N ASN A 96 -13.91 35.29 -10.52
CA ASN A 96 -14.55 36.54 -10.14
C ASN A 96 -13.51 37.58 -9.67
N VAL A 97 -13.99 38.72 -9.18
CA VAL A 97 -13.12 39.83 -8.76
C VAL A 97 -12.25 39.45 -7.56
N GLU A 98 -12.79 38.75 -6.58
CA GLU A 98 -12.06 38.34 -5.37
C GLU A 98 -10.95 37.34 -5.69
N VAL A 99 -11.24 36.31 -6.50
CA VAL A 99 -10.23 35.34 -6.96
C VAL A 99 -9.14 36.03 -7.79
N SER A 100 -9.53 36.97 -8.65
CA SER A 100 -8.58 37.74 -9.47
C SER A 100 -7.70 38.67 -8.62
N CYS A 101 -8.24 39.28 -7.57
CA CYS A 101 -7.48 40.11 -6.63
C CYS A 101 -6.41 39.33 -5.86
N VAL A 102 -6.63 38.03 -5.62
CA VAL A 102 -5.62 37.14 -5.02
C VAL A 102 -4.63 36.60 -6.06
N LEU A 103 -5.12 36.18 -7.24
CA LEU A 103 -4.27 35.65 -8.30
C LEU A 103 -3.32 36.69 -8.90
N CYS A 104 -3.76 37.93 -9.12
CA CYS A 104 -2.94 38.95 -9.79
C CYS A 104 -1.60 39.26 -9.08
N PRO A 105 -1.56 39.59 -7.77
CA PRO A 105 -0.31 39.81 -7.05
C PRO A 105 0.51 38.51 -6.96
N LEU A 106 -0.13 37.38 -6.69
CA LEU A 106 0.53 36.08 -6.61
C LEU A 106 1.24 35.71 -7.92
N LEU A 107 0.55 35.79 -9.05
CA LEU A 107 1.11 35.43 -10.36
C LEU A 107 2.14 36.45 -10.86
N SER A 108 2.01 37.73 -10.50
CA SER A 108 3.07 38.71 -10.75
C SER A 108 4.38 38.32 -10.05
N LEU A 109 4.26 37.74 -8.86
CA LEU A 109 5.38 37.32 -8.03
C LEU A 109 6.00 35.99 -8.50
N VAL A 110 5.18 34.98 -8.81
CA VAL A 110 5.66 33.62 -9.13
C VAL A 110 5.96 33.37 -10.61
N GLN A 111 5.39 34.15 -11.54
CA GLN A 111 5.58 33.93 -12.97
C GLN A 111 7.06 33.87 -13.39
N PRO A 112 7.93 34.85 -13.01
CA PRO A 112 9.33 34.82 -13.42
C PRO A 112 10.08 33.58 -12.89
N ALA A 113 9.66 33.09 -11.72
CA ALA A 113 10.22 31.91 -11.09
C ALA A 113 9.81 30.64 -11.87
N LEU A 114 8.51 30.42 -12.10
CA LEU A 114 8.02 29.26 -12.85
C LEU A 114 8.53 29.23 -14.30
N GLU A 115 8.54 30.37 -14.98
CA GLU A 115 9.04 30.48 -16.37
C GLU A 115 10.55 30.25 -16.49
N SER A 116 11.31 30.42 -15.39
CA SER A 116 12.74 30.07 -15.35
C SER A 116 12.99 28.56 -15.33
N GLU A 117 12.02 27.77 -14.87
CA GLU A 117 12.08 26.31 -14.84
C GLU A 117 11.54 25.69 -16.14
N HIS A 118 10.37 26.14 -16.59
CA HIS A 118 9.72 25.64 -17.80
C HIS A 118 9.02 26.77 -18.57
N ALA A 119 9.14 26.77 -19.89
CA ALA A 119 8.70 27.90 -20.71
C ALA A 119 7.19 28.11 -20.78
N SER A 120 6.38 27.10 -20.44
CA SER A 120 4.92 27.19 -20.55
C SER A 120 4.20 26.37 -19.48
N TRP A 121 3.30 27.04 -18.77
CA TRP A 121 2.49 26.48 -17.70
C TRP A 121 1.02 26.78 -17.95
N ARG A 122 0.14 25.87 -17.54
CA ARG A 122 -1.32 26.03 -17.60
C ARG A 122 -1.96 25.70 -16.26
N VAL A 123 -3.07 26.35 -15.96
CA VAL A 123 -3.88 26.02 -14.78
C VAL A 123 -4.53 24.65 -14.97
N THR A 124 -4.38 23.77 -13.98
CA THR A 124 -5.03 22.45 -13.91
C THR A 124 -6.03 22.34 -12.77
N GLU A 125 -5.94 23.22 -11.76
CA GLU A 125 -6.85 23.31 -10.60
C GLU A 125 -7.00 24.76 -10.17
N LEU A 126 -8.20 25.15 -9.73
CA LEU A 126 -8.49 26.47 -9.16
C LEU A 126 -9.64 26.36 -8.15
N ALA A 127 -9.30 26.30 -6.87
CA ALA A 127 -10.26 25.97 -5.82
C ALA A 127 -9.93 26.57 -4.45
N ALA A 128 -10.90 26.45 -3.54
CA ALA A 128 -10.73 26.67 -2.12
C ALA A 128 -11.04 25.39 -1.34
N MET A 129 -10.06 24.91 -0.60
CA MET A 129 -10.21 23.78 0.31
C MET A 129 -10.64 24.27 1.69
N CYS A 130 -11.68 23.65 2.25
CA CYS A 130 -12.19 23.88 3.60
C CYS A 130 -12.07 22.58 4.41
N THR A 131 -11.48 22.65 5.61
CA THR A 131 -11.42 21.54 6.57
C THR A 131 -12.17 21.94 7.83
N ASN A 132 -13.27 21.23 8.13
CA ASN A 132 -14.13 21.52 9.29
C ASN A 132 -13.57 20.95 10.60
N PRO A 133 -14.00 21.49 11.76
CA PRO A 133 -13.68 20.95 13.09
C PRO A 133 -13.90 19.44 13.24
N GLY A 134 -12.93 18.78 13.87
CA GLY A 134 -12.96 17.35 14.16
C GLY A 134 -12.65 16.45 12.97
N GLU A 135 -12.21 17.00 11.83
CA GLU A 135 -11.72 16.19 10.73
C GLU A 135 -10.38 15.52 11.11
N VAL A 136 -10.25 14.24 10.79
CA VAL A 136 -9.05 13.45 11.11
C VAL A 136 -7.92 13.71 10.11
N ALA A 137 -6.69 13.34 10.48
CA ALA A 137 -5.56 13.43 9.58
C ALA A 137 -5.74 12.51 8.37
N GLN A 138 -5.35 13.01 7.18
CA GLN A 138 -5.23 12.19 5.99
C GLN A 138 -4.02 11.26 6.09
N PRO A 139 -4.04 10.10 5.41
CA PRO A 139 -2.81 9.35 5.16
C PRO A 139 -1.86 10.18 4.29
N VAL A 140 -0.57 9.93 4.42
CA VAL A 140 0.44 10.53 3.54
C VAL A 140 0.25 10.06 2.11
N HIS A 141 0.26 11.01 1.17
CA HIS A 141 0.13 10.77 -0.26
C HIS A 141 0.94 11.80 -1.06
N ALA A 142 1.05 11.58 -2.37
CA ALA A 142 1.42 12.59 -3.35
C ALA A 142 0.21 12.80 -4.28
N ASP A 143 0.03 14.03 -4.77
CA ASP A 143 -1.11 14.40 -5.62
C ASP A 143 -0.94 13.90 -7.06
N THR A 144 0.32 13.73 -7.49
CA THR A 144 0.66 13.36 -8.86
C THR A 144 1.63 12.18 -8.89
N ALA A 145 1.55 11.41 -9.98
CA ALA A 145 2.54 10.38 -10.29
C ALA A 145 3.93 11.01 -10.53
N PHE A 146 4.98 10.22 -10.34
CA PHE A 146 6.36 10.71 -10.25
C PHE A 146 6.87 11.44 -11.52
N ASP A 147 6.33 11.09 -12.68
CA ASP A 147 6.64 11.66 -13.99
C ASP A 147 5.76 12.86 -14.37
N HIS A 148 4.73 13.18 -13.59
CA HIS A 148 3.86 14.32 -13.81
C HIS A 148 4.34 15.53 -13.00
N ARG A 149 4.84 16.56 -13.69
CA ARG A 149 5.29 17.82 -13.08
C ARG A 149 4.12 18.80 -12.96
N VAL A 150 3.63 18.98 -11.75
CA VAL A 150 2.64 20.00 -11.38
C VAL A 150 3.17 20.79 -10.19
N VAL A 151 2.94 22.10 -10.20
CA VAL A 151 3.27 23.00 -9.08
C VAL A 151 1.98 23.58 -8.54
N THR A 152 1.71 23.35 -7.26
CA THR A 152 0.54 23.88 -6.56
C THR A 152 0.92 25.08 -5.72
N LEU A 153 0.18 26.17 -5.87
CA LEU A 153 0.30 27.40 -5.09
C LEU A 153 -0.78 27.39 -4.00
N TRP A 154 -0.41 27.14 -2.75
CA TRP A 154 -1.32 27.17 -1.61
C TRP A 154 -1.26 28.54 -0.92
N VAL A 155 -2.39 29.24 -0.77
CA VAL A 155 -2.48 30.52 -0.06
C VAL A 155 -3.34 30.36 1.18
N ALA A 156 -2.79 30.75 2.33
CA ALA A 156 -3.51 30.75 3.59
C ALA A 156 -4.56 31.88 3.61
N LEU A 157 -5.84 31.51 3.64
CA LEU A 157 -6.96 32.46 3.71
C LEU A 157 -7.21 33.02 5.12
N GLN A 158 -6.47 32.49 6.10
CA GLN A 158 -6.51 32.81 7.52
C GLN A 158 -5.19 32.35 8.15
N ASP A 159 -4.93 32.73 9.41
CA ASP A 159 -3.81 32.15 10.16
C ASP A 159 -4.04 30.63 10.37
N ILE A 160 -3.06 29.82 9.95
CA ILE A 160 -3.06 28.37 10.09
C ILE A 160 -2.02 28.00 11.15
N LYS A 161 -2.51 27.51 12.29
CA LYS A 161 -1.71 26.99 13.40
C LYS A 161 -1.83 25.48 13.47
N GLU A 162 -1.00 24.83 14.27
CA GLU A 162 -1.05 23.38 14.51
C GLU A 162 -2.48 22.87 14.78
N GLU A 163 -3.27 23.53 15.65
CA GLU A 163 -4.62 23.06 15.97
C GLU A 163 -5.64 23.13 14.80
N HIS A 164 -5.35 23.94 13.77
CA HIS A 164 -6.23 24.10 12.60
C HIS A 164 -6.09 22.95 11.59
N GLY A 165 -5.11 22.05 11.78
CA GLY A 165 -4.82 20.96 10.86
C GLY A 165 -3.99 21.41 9.65
N PRO A 166 -2.78 21.97 9.83
CA PRO A 166 -1.93 22.39 8.72
C PRO A 166 -1.55 21.20 7.84
N THR A 167 -1.18 21.48 6.59
CA THR A 167 -0.61 20.44 5.74
C THR A 167 0.77 20.08 6.27
N ARG A 168 1.00 18.79 6.54
CA ARG A 168 2.32 18.25 6.83
C ARG A 168 2.97 17.87 5.51
N MET A 169 4.17 18.38 5.25
CA MET A 169 4.91 18.12 4.01
C MET A 169 6.25 17.46 4.32
N PHE A 170 6.78 16.67 3.38
CA PHE A 170 8.03 15.93 3.56
C PHE A 170 9.06 16.37 2.52
N PRO A 171 9.89 17.40 2.83
CA PRO A 171 10.83 17.99 1.88
C PRO A 171 11.76 16.98 1.21
N GLY A 172 11.97 17.12 -0.11
CA GLY A 172 12.88 16.30 -0.91
C GLY A 172 12.27 15.01 -1.46
N THR A 173 11.08 14.62 -1.00
CA THR A 173 10.45 13.34 -1.39
C THR A 173 9.96 13.31 -2.84
N HIS A 174 9.69 14.47 -3.45
CA HIS A 174 9.31 14.64 -4.86
C HIS A 174 10.37 14.14 -5.87
N THR A 175 11.62 13.95 -5.42
CA THR A 175 12.71 13.36 -6.23
C THR A 175 12.94 11.88 -5.94
N ASN A 176 12.25 11.33 -4.95
CA ASN A 176 12.47 9.98 -4.45
C ASN A 176 11.49 9.01 -5.10
N CYS A 177 11.85 8.50 -6.28
CA CYS A 177 11.04 7.55 -7.02
C CYS A 177 10.66 6.31 -6.19
N GLU A 178 11.53 5.82 -5.29
CA GLU A 178 11.25 4.68 -4.42
C GLU A 178 10.11 4.95 -3.44
N LEU A 179 10.01 6.16 -2.88
CA LEU A 179 8.89 6.56 -2.02
C LEU A 179 7.57 6.61 -2.81
N HIS A 180 7.59 7.19 -4.02
CA HIS A 180 6.43 7.27 -4.90
C HIS A 180 5.91 5.91 -5.37
N MET A 181 6.83 4.97 -5.58
CA MET A 181 6.50 3.60 -5.97
C MET A 181 6.13 2.72 -4.77
N GLY A 182 6.09 3.25 -3.55
CA GLY A 182 5.82 2.49 -2.32
C GLY A 182 6.91 1.47 -1.98
N LEU A 183 8.11 1.64 -2.54
CA LEU A 183 9.26 0.74 -2.37
C LEU A 183 10.09 1.06 -1.12
N ARG A 184 9.83 2.22 -0.51
CA ARG A 184 10.48 2.67 0.72
C ARG A 184 9.41 3.23 1.65
N THR A 185 9.54 2.97 2.94
CA THR A 185 8.70 3.63 3.95
C THR A 185 9.19 5.06 4.17
N LEU A 186 8.25 6.00 4.16
CA LEU A 186 8.55 7.38 4.53
C LEU A 186 8.93 7.45 6.01
N ASP A 187 10.03 8.14 6.29
CA ASP A 187 10.37 8.51 7.67
C ASP A 187 9.50 9.70 8.08
N GLU A 188 8.40 9.42 8.77
CA GLU A 188 7.44 10.46 9.17
C GLU A 188 8.03 11.51 10.13
N SER A 189 9.17 11.23 10.77
CA SER A 189 9.87 12.21 11.63
C SER A 189 10.47 13.38 10.86
N THR A 190 10.62 13.25 9.54
CA THR A 190 11.13 14.30 8.65
C THR A 190 10.05 15.28 8.18
N GLY A 191 8.80 15.06 8.57
CA GLY A 191 7.67 15.91 8.18
C GLY A 191 7.72 17.26 8.86
N ILE A 192 7.41 18.32 8.10
CA ILE A 192 7.29 19.68 8.61
C ILE A 192 5.82 20.10 8.58
N LEU A 193 5.37 20.84 9.59
CA LEU A 193 4.02 21.42 9.60
C LEU A 193 4.05 22.77 8.88
N CYS A 194 3.18 22.95 7.89
CA CYS A 194 3.01 24.22 7.21
C CYS A 194 2.09 25.16 8.00
N GLU A 195 2.58 25.65 9.14
CA GLU A 195 1.93 26.77 9.86
C GLU A 195 2.17 28.07 9.11
N MET A 196 1.09 28.77 8.75
CA MET A 196 1.11 29.89 7.81
C MET A 196 0.38 31.10 8.40
N LYS A 197 0.86 32.31 8.11
CA LYS A 197 0.10 33.52 8.35
C LYS A 197 -0.86 33.79 7.20
N CYS A 198 -1.96 34.48 7.51
CA CYS A 198 -2.89 34.95 6.49
C CYS A 198 -2.13 35.71 5.38
N GLY A 199 -2.30 35.28 4.13
CA GLY A 199 -1.61 35.83 2.95
C GLY A 199 -0.23 35.25 2.64
N ASP A 200 0.28 34.33 3.45
CA ASP A 200 1.43 33.51 3.07
C ASP A 200 1.06 32.55 1.94
N CYS A 201 2.04 32.22 1.09
CA CYS A 201 1.89 31.24 0.03
C CYS A 201 2.94 30.12 0.15
N VAL A 202 2.53 28.87 -0.02
CA VAL A 202 3.42 27.73 -0.17
C VAL A 202 3.36 27.23 -1.61
N LEU A 203 4.51 27.24 -2.29
CA LEU A 203 4.72 26.53 -3.54
C LEU A 203 5.07 25.09 -3.20
N MET A 204 4.32 24.15 -3.74
CA MET A 204 4.51 22.71 -3.55
C MET A 204 4.67 22.03 -4.90
N ASP A 205 5.69 21.20 -5.05
CA ASP A 205 5.74 20.21 -6.13
C ASP A 205 4.68 19.16 -5.81
N SER A 206 3.70 18.93 -6.68
CA SER A 206 2.58 18.01 -6.41
C SER A 206 3.02 16.55 -6.24
N ARG A 207 4.29 16.23 -6.49
CA ARG A 207 4.89 14.94 -6.16
C ARG A 207 5.39 14.89 -4.71
N LEU A 208 5.54 16.01 -4.03
CA LEU A 208 5.98 16.02 -2.64
C LEU A 208 5.00 15.22 -1.78
N MET A 209 5.51 14.22 -1.05
CA MET A 209 4.70 13.49 -0.09
C MET A 209 4.18 14.47 0.97
N HIS A 210 2.91 14.39 1.30
CA HIS A 210 2.25 15.27 2.26
C HIS A 210 0.93 14.67 2.79
N CYS A 211 0.35 15.29 3.82
CA CYS A 211 -1.01 15.03 4.27
C CYS A 211 -1.59 16.23 5.03
N GLY A 212 -2.90 16.46 4.94
CA GLY A 212 -3.57 17.37 5.89
C GLY A 212 -3.68 16.72 7.26
N THR A 213 -3.18 17.37 8.32
CA THR A 213 -3.34 16.87 9.69
C THR A 213 -4.77 17.08 10.21
N ALA A 214 -5.05 16.61 11.43
CA ALA A 214 -6.38 16.72 12.02
C ALA A 214 -6.70 18.18 12.37
N ASN A 215 -7.92 18.64 12.07
CA ASN A 215 -8.41 19.92 12.58
C ASN A 215 -9.03 19.69 13.96
N THR A 216 -8.27 19.97 15.01
CA THR A 216 -8.70 19.82 16.40
C THR A 216 -9.29 21.11 16.98
N SER A 217 -9.33 22.18 16.18
CA SER A 217 -9.87 23.48 16.60
C SER A 217 -11.39 23.54 16.50
N GLY A 218 -11.96 24.66 16.97
CA GLY A 218 -13.39 24.97 16.84
C GLY A 218 -13.76 25.75 15.59
N ILE A 219 -12.84 25.96 14.63
CA ILE A 219 -13.07 26.78 13.43
C ILE A 219 -12.75 26.02 12.14
N ASP A 220 -13.38 26.44 11.04
CA ASP A 220 -13.08 25.94 9.70
C ASP A 220 -11.72 26.48 9.23
N ARG A 221 -10.90 25.62 8.61
CA ARG A 221 -9.63 26.01 7.97
C ARG A 221 -9.83 26.15 6.47
N PHE A 222 -9.58 27.34 5.93
CA PHE A 222 -9.61 27.61 4.50
C PHE A 222 -8.20 27.79 3.88
N LEU A 223 -8.02 27.17 2.70
CA LEU A 223 -6.86 27.34 1.83
C LEU A 223 -7.34 27.62 0.41
N PHE A 224 -6.86 28.70 -0.20
CA PHE A 224 -7.01 28.92 -1.64
C PHE A 224 -5.85 28.24 -2.35
N TYR A 225 -6.10 27.63 -3.52
CA TYR A 225 -5.00 27.15 -4.33
C TYR A 225 -5.28 27.18 -5.83
N SER A 226 -4.17 27.21 -6.57
CA SER A 226 -4.14 26.95 -8.01
C SER A 226 -2.97 26.04 -8.34
N SER A 227 -3.20 25.05 -9.19
CA SER A 227 -2.16 24.11 -9.65
C SER A 227 -1.82 24.36 -11.10
N TRP A 228 -0.54 24.19 -11.43
CA TRP A 228 0.04 24.56 -12.70
C TRP A 228 0.81 23.39 -13.31
N GLY A 229 0.31 22.86 -14.42
CA GLY A 229 0.96 21.79 -15.17
C GLY A 229 1.73 22.31 -16.39
N CYS A 230 2.79 21.62 -16.79
CA CYS A 230 3.52 21.93 -18.03
C CYS A 230 2.64 21.70 -19.27
N VAL A 231 2.67 22.62 -20.24
CA VAL A 231 1.93 22.46 -21.50
C VAL A 231 2.52 21.28 -22.30
N GLY A 232 1.69 20.27 -22.58
CA GLY A 232 2.10 19.01 -23.22
C GLY A 232 2.02 17.76 -22.32
N GLY A 233 1.74 17.92 -21.01
CA GLY A 233 1.41 16.82 -20.08
C GLY A 233 -0.10 16.54 -19.97
N ASP A 234 -0.54 15.79 -18.95
CA ASP A 234 -1.95 15.58 -18.60
C ASP A 234 -2.63 16.92 -18.24
N THR A 235 -3.86 17.10 -18.71
CA THR A 235 -4.65 18.34 -18.60
C THR A 235 -5.47 18.44 -17.32
N ARG A 236 -5.65 17.33 -16.59
CA ARG A 236 -6.46 17.28 -15.37
C ARG A 236 -5.59 17.33 -14.12
N GLY A 237 -6.08 18.04 -13.11
CA GLY A 237 -5.48 18.10 -11.78
C GLY A 237 -5.71 16.82 -10.96
N SER A 238 -5.04 16.72 -9.83
CA SER A 238 -5.15 15.60 -8.87
C SER A 238 -6.53 15.44 -8.23
N THR A 239 -7.28 16.52 -8.05
CA THR A 239 -8.62 16.53 -7.45
C THR A 239 -9.71 16.90 -8.46
N ASP A 240 -9.36 17.09 -9.74
CA ASP A 240 -10.25 17.51 -10.83
C ASP A 240 -11.05 18.81 -10.49
N THR A 241 -10.41 19.72 -9.77
CA THR A 241 -10.99 20.98 -9.25
C THR A 241 -10.81 22.18 -10.18
N LEU A 242 -11.04 21.95 -11.47
CA LEU A 242 -11.17 23.01 -12.46
C LEU A 242 -12.59 23.01 -13.01
N LEU A 243 -13.14 24.19 -13.27
CA LEU A 243 -14.39 24.29 -14.02
C LEU A 243 -14.15 23.89 -15.48
N ASP A 244 -15.05 23.11 -16.06
CA ASP A 244 -14.93 22.60 -17.44
C ASP A 244 -14.70 23.73 -18.46
N SER A 245 -15.30 24.89 -18.22
CA SER A 245 -15.13 26.08 -19.06
C SER A 245 -13.72 26.67 -19.07
N TYR A 246 -12.84 26.27 -18.14
CA TYR A 246 -11.46 26.74 -18.00
C TYR A 246 -10.42 25.74 -18.51
N VAL A 247 -10.81 24.47 -18.69
CA VAL A 247 -9.92 23.39 -19.13
C VAL A 247 -9.23 23.76 -20.44
N ASN A 248 -7.89 23.71 -20.44
CA ASN A 248 -7.02 24.07 -21.57
C ASN A 248 -7.11 25.54 -22.05
N ARG A 249 -7.67 26.47 -21.26
CA ARG A 249 -7.83 27.88 -21.67
C ARG A 249 -6.97 28.88 -20.89
N LEU A 250 -6.44 28.50 -19.73
CA LEU A 250 -5.75 29.42 -18.82
C LEU A 250 -4.24 29.17 -18.81
N LEU A 251 -3.49 29.89 -19.64
CA LEU A 251 -2.03 29.84 -19.71
C LEU A 251 -1.39 30.87 -18.76
N LEU A 252 -0.28 30.51 -18.10
CA LEU A 252 0.46 31.41 -17.23
C LEU A 252 0.94 32.65 -18.00
N SER A 253 1.49 32.48 -19.21
CA SER A 253 1.96 33.60 -20.04
C SER A 253 0.86 34.62 -20.37
N GLU A 254 -0.42 34.24 -20.24
CA GLU A 254 -1.58 35.05 -20.59
C GLU A 254 -2.39 35.49 -19.35
N TRP A 255 -1.86 35.31 -18.14
CA TRP A 255 -2.62 35.52 -16.90
C TRP A 255 -3.19 36.92 -16.74
N ARG A 256 -2.51 37.95 -17.26
CA ARG A 256 -3.00 39.33 -17.23
C ARG A 256 -4.23 39.55 -18.12
N HIS A 257 -4.44 38.69 -19.12
CA HIS A 257 -5.56 38.77 -20.05
C HIS A 257 -6.80 38.08 -19.49
N TRP A 258 -6.69 36.81 -19.08
CA TRP A 258 -7.85 36.02 -18.65
C TRP A 258 -8.31 36.35 -17.22
N THR A 259 -7.49 36.95 -16.36
CA THR A 259 -7.97 37.50 -15.07
C THR A 259 -8.84 38.75 -15.27
N LYS A 260 -8.67 39.46 -16.40
CA LYS A 260 -9.51 40.61 -16.77
C LYS A 260 -10.70 40.22 -17.64
N ASN A 261 -10.55 39.17 -18.44
CA ASN A 261 -11.55 38.66 -19.37
C ASN A 261 -11.71 37.15 -19.15
N PRO A 262 -12.37 36.73 -18.05
CA PRO A 262 -12.52 35.32 -17.74
C PRO A 262 -13.43 34.62 -18.78
N PRO A 263 -13.16 33.35 -19.14
CA PRO A 263 -14.06 32.58 -19.99
C PRO A 263 -15.46 32.48 -19.36
N GLU A 264 -16.52 32.53 -20.19
CA GLU A 264 -17.89 32.34 -19.72
C GLU A 264 -18.05 30.98 -19.03
N VAL A 265 -18.73 30.98 -17.88
CA VAL A 265 -19.07 29.77 -17.14
C VAL A 265 -20.47 29.32 -17.60
N GLU A 266 -20.54 28.29 -18.43
CA GLU A 266 -21.82 27.69 -18.83
C GLU A 266 -22.41 26.89 -17.66
N LEU A 267 -23.55 27.34 -17.13
CA LEU A 267 -24.35 26.58 -16.15
C LEU A 267 -25.65 26.10 -16.82
N PRO A 268 -25.84 24.79 -17.09
CA PRO A 268 -27.13 24.28 -17.56
C PRO A 268 -28.23 24.43 -16.51
N SER A 269 -29.44 24.80 -16.98
CA SER A 269 -30.63 25.12 -16.20
C SER A 269 -31.18 23.94 -15.38
N VAL A 270 -31.54 24.22 -14.13
CA VAL A 270 -32.16 23.27 -13.18
C VAL A 270 -33.57 22.89 -13.64
N VAL A 271 -33.82 21.61 -13.92
CA VAL A 271 -35.18 21.04 -14.00
C VAL A 271 -35.40 20.24 -12.72
N ALA A 272 -36.35 20.68 -11.89
CA ALA A 272 -36.73 19.99 -10.66
C ALA A 272 -37.61 18.76 -10.98
N PRO A 273 -37.37 17.58 -10.36
CA PRO A 273 -38.26 16.43 -10.52
C PRO A 273 -39.40 16.47 -9.48
N GLU A 274 -40.63 16.26 -9.95
CA GLU A 274 -41.81 16.03 -9.11
C GLU A 274 -41.75 14.64 -8.44
N VAL A 275 -42.16 14.59 -7.17
CA VAL A 275 -42.18 13.39 -6.33
C VAL A 275 -43.51 12.64 -6.50
N PRO A 276 -43.51 11.32 -6.81
CA PRO A 276 -44.66 10.47 -6.57
C PRO A 276 -44.56 9.76 -5.21
N VAL A 277 -45.64 9.87 -4.46
CA VAL A 277 -45.88 9.26 -3.15
C VAL A 277 -46.29 7.80 -3.29
N GLY A 278 -45.64 6.93 -2.51
CA GLY A 278 -46.28 5.82 -1.78
C GLY A 278 -46.42 4.47 -2.50
N LEU A 279 -45.81 3.43 -1.91
CA LEU A 279 -46.50 2.18 -1.54
C LEU A 279 -45.60 1.29 -0.67
N GLU A 280 -46.24 0.66 0.32
CA GLU A 280 -45.66 0.07 1.52
C GLU A 280 -44.92 -1.26 1.30
N CYS A 281 -43.88 -1.43 2.11
CA CYS A 281 -43.04 -2.62 2.20
C CYS A 281 -43.77 -3.77 2.93
N ARG A 282 -43.96 -4.92 2.29
CA ARG A 282 -44.27 -6.18 2.97
C ARG A 282 -42.99 -6.99 3.15
N LYS A 283 -42.65 -7.23 4.41
CA LYS A 283 -41.58 -8.16 4.83
C LYS A 283 -42.06 -9.59 4.59
N GLN A 284 -41.22 -10.40 3.94
CA GLN A 284 -41.28 -11.84 4.03
C GLN A 284 -39.85 -12.36 4.16
N ASP A 285 -39.54 -12.84 5.36
CA ASP A 285 -38.37 -13.64 5.67
C ASP A 285 -38.51 -14.99 4.97
N ASP A 286 -37.50 -15.42 4.20
CA ASP A 286 -37.36 -16.82 3.83
C ASP A 286 -35.89 -17.25 3.93
N ALA A 287 -35.67 -18.17 4.87
CA ALA A 287 -34.45 -18.93 5.03
C ALA A 287 -34.36 -19.98 3.91
N ILE A 288 -33.26 -20.00 3.15
CA ILE A 288 -32.96 -21.11 2.22
C ILE A 288 -31.60 -21.72 2.55
N SER A 289 -31.70 -22.95 3.05
CA SER A 289 -30.64 -23.88 3.40
C SER A 289 -29.87 -24.37 2.17
N ALA A 290 -28.56 -24.52 2.35
CA ALA A 290 -27.64 -25.18 1.44
C ALA A 290 -27.88 -26.71 1.38
N GLN A 291 -27.88 -27.28 0.17
CA GLN A 291 -27.54 -28.67 -0.12
C GLN A 291 -27.30 -28.83 -1.63
N GLU A 292 -26.06 -28.59 -2.08
CA GLU A 292 -25.58 -29.14 -3.38
C GLU A 292 -25.15 -30.60 -3.12
N THR A 293 -25.71 -31.54 -3.89
CA THR A 293 -25.44 -32.98 -3.74
C THR A 293 -24.17 -33.41 -4.49
N GLU A 294 -23.45 -34.38 -3.90
CA GLU A 294 -22.17 -34.98 -4.36
C GLU A 294 -22.17 -35.41 -5.85
N GLU A 295 -23.33 -35.79 -6.40
CA GLU A 295 -23.51 -36.17 -7.81
C GLU A 295 -23.32 -35.01 -8.78
N VAL A 296 -23.78 -33.80 -8.43
CA VAL A 296 -23.57 -32.58 -9.23
C VAL A 296 -22.08 -32.23 -9.28
N ARG A 297 -21.35 -32.51 -8.20
CA ARG A 297 -19.89 -32.36 -8.10
C ARG A 297 -19.13 -33.32 -9.01
N LEU A 298 -19.60 -34.58 -9.12
CA LEU A 298 -19.01 -35.61 -9.98
C LEU A 298 -19.30 -35.40 -11.47
N VAL A 299 -20.49 -34.90 -11.83
CA VAL A 299 -20.83 -34.52 -13.20
C VAL A 299 -20.06 -33.26 -13.64
N LYS A 300 -19.92 -32.26 -12.75
CA LYS A 300 -19.01 -31.12 -12.94
C LYS A 300 -17.58 -31.61 -13.19
N LYS A 301 -17.06 -32.56 -12.41
CA LYS A 301 -15.72 -33.12 -12.60
C LYS A 301 -15.55 -33.83 -13.95
N ARG A 302 -16.55 -34.55 -14.47
CA ARG A 302 -16.49 -35.23 -15.77
C ARG A 302 -16.60 -34.27 -16.96
N HIS A 303 -17.54 -33.33 -16.94
CA HIS A 303 -17.69 -32.35 -18.02
C HIS A 303 -16.50 -31.37 -18.05
N TRP A 304 -15.99 -30.96 -16.88
CA TRP A 304 -14.71 -30.24 -16.79
C TRP A 304 -13.53 -31.12 -17.22
N GLN A 305 -13.50 -32.42 -16.92
CA GLN A 305 -12.42 -33.31 -17.37
C GLN A 305 -12.45 -33.54 -18.89
N GLU A 306 -13.61 -33.50 -19.54
CA GLU A 306 -13.74 -33.65 -21.00
C GLU A 306 -13.37 -32.35 -21.73
N THR A 307 -13.84 -31.19 -21.26
CA THR A 307 -13.44 -29.87 -21.79
C THR A 307 -11.98 -29.54 -21.43
N SER A 308 -11.51 -29.93 -20.24
CA SER A 308 -10.10 -29.83 -19.83
C SER A 308 -9.24 -30.88 -20.50
N ALA A 309 -9.70 -32.07 -20.87
CA ALA A 309 -8.96 -33.01 -21.72
C ALA A 309 -8.78 -32.46 -23.15
N ALA A 310 -9.76 -31.72 -23.67
CA ALA A 310 -9.63 -30.99 -24.93
C ALA A 310 -8.71 -29.75 -24.80
N LEU A 311 -8.66 -29.09 -23.64
CA LEU A 311 -7.81 -27.92 -23.36
C LEU A 311 -6.39 -28.27 -22.87
N THR A 312 -6.17 -29.44 -22.28
CA THR A 312 -4.86 -29.91 -21.75
C THR A 312 -3.93 -30.44 -22.84
N GLY A 313 -4.42 -30.52 -24.08
CA GLY A 313 -3.72 -31.13 -25.20
C GLY A 313 -2.43 -30.45 -25.66
N ASP A 314 -2.23 -29.14 -25.44
CA ASP A 314 -0.89 -28.56 -25.64
C ASP A 314 -0.76 -27.13 -25.07
N ALA A 315 -0.14 -26.98 -23.89
CA ALA A 315 0.20 -25.64 -23.34
C ALA A 315 1.08 -24.84 -24.32
N HIS A 316 1.85 -25.53 -25.16
CA HIS A 316 2.60 -24.91 -26.25
C HIS A 316 1.66 -24.31 -27.31
N ARG A 317 0.58 -25.00 -27.70
CA ARG A 317 -0.41 -24.47 -28.65
C ARG A 317 -1.12 -23.23 -28.12
N ARG A 318 -1.55 -23.22 -26.85
CA ARG A 318 -2.16 -22.01 -26.24
C ARG A 318 -1.20 -20.83 -26.28
N LEU A 319 0.07 -21.07 -25.94
CA LEU A 319 1.11 -20.07 -26.05
C LEU A 319 1.30 -19.57 -27.50
N GLN A 320 1.34 -20.45 -28.50
CA GLN A 320 1.47 -20.03 -29.90
C GLN A 320 0.30 -19.17 -30.37
N VAL A 321 -0.92 -19.53 -29.98
CA VAL A 321 -2.14 -18.76 -30.29
C VAL A 321 -2.07 -17.38 -29.62
N PHE A 322 -1.69 -17.32 -28.34
CA PHE A 322 -1.51 -16.06 -27.62
C PHE A 322 -0.42 -15.17 -28.23
N LEU A 323 0.73 -15.74 -28.61
CA LEU A 323 1.78 -14.99 -29.31
C LEU A 323 1.29 -14.45 -30.66
N SER A 324 0.39 -15.15 -31.34
CA SER A 324 -0.24 -14.65 -32.57
C SER A 324 -1.20 -13.50 -32.29
N TRP A 325 -2.00 -13.59 -31.23
CA TRP A 325 -2.89 -12.53 -30.78
C TRP A 325 -2.12 -11.27 -30.32
N LEU A 326 -0.97 -11.43 -29.66
CA LEU A 326 -0.08 -10.31 -29.33
C LEU A 326 0.42 -9.59 -30.59
N ARG A 327 0.84 -10.35 -31.61
CA ARG A 327 1.27 -9.78 -32.90
C ARG A 327 0.16 -9.02 -33.61
N SER A 328 -1.10 -9.46 -33.54
CA SER A 328 -2.22 -8.70 -34.11
C SER A 328 -2.49 -7.38 -33.39
N HIS A 329 -2.04 -7.25 -32.14
CA HIS A 329 -2.04 -6.00 -31.37
C HIS A 329 -0.73 -5.22 -31.50
N GLY A 330 0.17 -5.59 -32.42
CA GLY A 330 1.44 -4.89 -32.64
C GLY A 330 2.54 -5.19 -31.61
N VAL A 331 2.40 -6.27 -30.82
CA VAL A 331 3.40 -6.69 -29.84
C VAL A 331 4.22 -7.87 -30.39
N ASP A 332 5.52 -7.65 -30.62
CA ASP A 332 6.47 -8.70 -31.02
C ASP A 332 7.55 -8.92 -29.94
N LEU A 333 7.37 -9.97 -29.15
CA LEU A 333 8.31 -10.33 -28.09
C LEU A 333 9.68 -10.77 -28.62
N ALA A 334 9.72 -11.39 -29.80
CA ALA A 334 10.98 -11.82 -30.40
C ALA A 334 11.84 -10.61 -30.78
N ALA A 335 11.22 -9.53 -31.25
CA ALA A 335 11.88 -8.26 -31.51
C ALA A 335 12.46 -7.62 -30.23
N CYS A 336 11.77 -7.77 -29.09
CA CYS A 336 12.26 -7.37 -27.77
C CYS A 336 13.36 -8.29 -27.21
N GLY A 337 13.69 -9.40 -27.88
CA GLY A 337 14.68 -10.36 -27.38
C GLY A 337 14.20 -11.20 -26.20
N VAL A 338 12.88 -11.35 -26.04
CA VAL A 338 12.28 -12.14 -24.96
C VAL A 338 11.27 -13.18 -25.49
N THR A 339 10.99 -14.20 -24.68
CA THR A 339 9.98 -15.22 -24.97
C THR A 339 9.32 -15.71 -23.69
N ILE A 340 8.10 -16.23 -23.79
CA ILE A 340 7.39 -16.84 -22.66
C ILE A 340 7.65 -18.34 -22.69
N ARG A 341 7.98 -18.93 -21.54
CA ARG A 341 8.08 -20.39 -21.38
C ARG A 341 7.18 -20.83 -20.25
N SER A 342 6.50 -21.96 -20.45
CA SER A 342 5.69 -22.60 -19.41
C SER A 342 6.43 -23.79 -18.81
N SER A 343 6.39 -23.93 -17.49
CA SER A 343 6.96 -25.05 -16.75
C SER A 343 5.90 -25.63 -15.82
N GLN A 344 5.77 -26.96 -15.81
CA GLN A 344 4.88 -27.69 -14.89
C GLN A 344 5.14 -27.38 -13.40
N LYS A 345 6.33 -26.87 -13.04
CA LYS A 345 6.70 -26.58 -11.64
C LYS A 345 6.65 -25.11 -11.24
N ARG A 346 6.69 -24.18 -12.21
CA ARG A 346 6.83 -22.73 -11.94
C ARG A 346 5.81 -21.86 -12.67
N GLY A 347 4.84 -22.47 -13.36
CA GLY A 347 3.91 -21.73 -14.20
C GLY A 347 4.61 -21.13 -15.43
N CYS A 348 4.11 -20.00 -15.91
CA CYS A 348 4.72 -19.25 -17.00
C CYS A 348 5.78 -18.29 -16.47
N GLY A 349 6.82 -18.05 -17.25
CA GLY A 349 7.86 -17.05 -16.99
C GLY A 349 8.39 -16.47 -18.30
N VAL A 350 9.04 -15.32 -18.21
CA VAL A 350 9.65 -14.63 -19.36
C VAL A 350 11.16 -14.88 -19.37
N PHE A 351 11.71 -15.19 -20.53
CA PHE A 351 13.10 -15.59 -20.71
C PHE A 351 13.75 -14.79 -21.83
N ALA A 352 15.02 -14.44 -21.64
CA ALA A 352 15.84 -13.85 -22.67
C ALA A 352 16.11 -14.86 -23.80
N CYS A 353 15.93 -14.46 -25.06
CA CYS A 353 16.30 -15.27 -26.23
C CYS A 353 17.57 -14.78 -26.94
N ARG A 354 18.17 -13.70 -26.41
CA ARG A 354 19.50 -13.20 -26.72
C ARG A 354 20.04 -12.46 -25.50
N ARG A 355 21.29 -12.01 -25.55
CA ARG A 355 21.79 -11.07 -24.54
C ARG A 355 21.01 -9.76 -24.58
N LEU A 356 20.59 -9.28 -23.41
CA LEU A 356 19.84 -8.03 -23.21
C LEU A 356 20.70 -7.07 -22.39
N HIS A 357 20.84 -5.84 -22.88
CA HIS A 357 21.66 -4.81 -22.25
C HIS A 357 20.83 -3.78 -21.48
N PRO A 358 21.43 -3.14 -20.46
CA PRO A 358 20.82 -2.03 -19.74
C PRO A 358 20.28 -0.95 -20.69
N GLY A 359 19.07 -0.46 -20.42
CA GLY A 359 18.33 0.50 -21.25
C GLY A 359 17.35 -0.13 -22.25
N GLU A 360 17.42 -1.44 -22.53
CA GLU A 360 16.53 -2.10 -23.47
C GLU A 360 15.10 -2.27 -22.94
N THR A 361 14.10 -2.09 -23.82
CA THR A 361 12.69 -2.39 -23.51
C THR A 361 12.46 -3.89 -23.60
N LEU A 362 12.05 -4.51 -22.50
CA LEU A 362 11.83 -5.95 -22.37
C LEU A 362 10.48 -6.37 -22.97
N ALA A 363 9.44 -5.57 -22.72
CA ALA A 363 8.12 -5.75 -23.32
C ALA A 363 7.37 -4.41 -23.30
N ARG A 364 6.55 -4.16 -24.32
CA ARG A 364 5.67 -2.99 -24.42
C ARG A 364 4.29 -3.43 -24.90
N ILE A 365 3.27 -3.08 -24.13
CA ILE A 365 1.88 -3.49 -24.33
C ILE A 365 1.05 -2.24 -24.60
N PRO A 366 0.42 -2.13 -25.78
CA PRO A 366 -0.44 -0.99 -26.07
C PRO A 366 -1.69 -1.03 -25.21
N ASP A 367 -2.28 0.14 -24.93
CA ASP A 367 -3.49 0.22 -24.14
C ASP A 367 -4.62 -0.66 -24.71
N ALA A 368 -4.78 -0.73 -26.04
CA ALA A 368 -5.79 -1.59 -26.68
C ALA A 368 -5.72 -3.07 -26.27
N ALA A 369 -4.55 -3.58 -25.83
CA ALA A 369 -4.38 -4.96 -25.37
C ALA A 369 -4.60 -5.12 -23.86
N THR A 370 -4.64 -4.04 -23.07
CA THR A 370 -4.89 -4.10 -21.62
C THR A 370 -6.35 -4.43 -21.31
N LEU A 371 -6.60 -4.98 -20.13
CA LEU A 371 -7.94 -5.34 -19.66
C LEU A 371 -8.18 -4.75 -18.26
N HIS A 372 -9.25 -3.98 -18.13
CA HIS A 372 -9.68 -3.32 -16.88
C HIS A 372 -11.18 -3.01 -16.94
N ALA A 373 -11.77 -2.66 -15.78
CA ALA A 373 -13.20 -2.45 -15.63
C ALA A 373 -13.76 -1.37 -16.56
N GLY A 374 -13.02 -0.28 -16.80
CA GLY A 374 -13.40 0.78 -17.74
C GLY A 374 -13.68 0.29 -19.17
N LYS A 375 -12.93 -0.68 -19.69
CA LYS A 375 -13.22 -1.30 -21.00
C LYS A 375 -14.39 -2.26 -20.92
N VAL A 376 -14.50 -2.97 -19.80
CA VAL A 376 -15.57 -3.94 -19.59
C VAL A 376 -16.93 -3.23 -19.49
N CYS A 377 -17.04 -2.11 -18.78
CA CYS A 377 -18.31 -1.40 -18.61
C CYS A 377 -18.87 -0.88 -19.94
N GLN A 378 -18.00 -0.57 -20.91
CA GLN A 378 -18.41 -0.15 -22.27
C GLN A 378 -18.77 -1.32 -23.19
N SER A 379 -18.43 -2.56 -22.83
CA SER A 379 -18.72 -3.74 -23.63
C SER A 379 -20.20 -4.15 -23.54
N GLU A 380 -20.69 -4.92 -24.53
CA GLU A 380 -22.05 -5.48 -24.51
C GLU A 380 -22.31 -6.29 -23.22
N PHE A 381 -21.32 -7.08 -22.78
CA PHE A 381 -21.41 -7.83 -21.52
C PHE A 381 -21.56 -6.91 -20.31
N GLY A 382 -20.76 -5.84 -20.23
CA GLY A 382 -20.81 -4.88 -19.13
C GLY A 382 -22.15 -4.18 -19.07
N GLN A 383 -22.61 -3.61 -20.18
CA GLN A 383 -23.91 -2.95 -20.28
C GLN A 383 -25.07 -3.88 -19.89
N LEU A 384 -24.98 -5.16 -20.25
CA LEU A 384 -25.97 -6.16 -19.84
C LEU A 384 -25.95 -6.43 -18.33
N ALA A 385 -24.76 -6.58 -17.73
CA ALA A 385 -24.63 -6.79 -16.29
C ALA A 385 -25.12 -5.59 -15.47
N LEU A 386 -24.80 -4.37 -15.92
CA LEU A 386 -25.19 -3.12 -15.26
C LEU A 386 -26.70 -2.89 -15.34
N SER A 387 -27.30 -3.09 -16.52
CA SER A 387 -28.75 -2.97 -16.69
C SER A 387 -29.52 -4.02 -15.89
N ALA A 388 -28.97 -5.22 -15.70
CA ALA A 388 -29.58 -6.24 -14.88
C ALA A 388 -29.53 -5.90 -13.38
N LEU A 389 -28.43 -5.35 -12.86
CA LEU A 389 -28.31 -5.03 -11.43
C LEU A 389 -29.04 -3.74 -11.04
N GLY A 390 -29.21 -2.82 -12.00
CA GLY A 390 -29.83 -1.52 -11.77
C GLY A 390 -28.96 -0.59 -10.91
N GLU A 391 -29.42 0.65 -10.75
CA GLU A 391 -28.87 1.59 -9.78
C GLU A 391 -29.57 1.42 -8.43
N ASP A 392 -28.85 1.66 -7.34
CA ASP A 392 -29.46 1.70 -6.01
C ASP A 392 -30.34 2.95 -5.84
N LYS A 393 -30.98 3.08 -4.68
CA LYS A 393 -31.89 4.21 -4.38
C LYS A 393 -31.19 5.59 -4.39
N MET A 394 -29.86 5.62 -4.46
CA MET A 394 -29.02 6.82 -4.50
C MET A 394 -28.40 7.04 -5.89
N GLY A 395 -28.74 6.24 -6.90
CA GLY A 395 -28.15 6.33 -8.24
C GLY A 395 -26.75 5.72 -8.36
N CYS A 396 -26.28 5.03 -7.32
CA CYS A 396 -24.98 4.36 -7.32
C CYS A 396 -25.10 2.94 -7.87
N THR A 397 -24.13 2.55 -8.69
CA THR A 397 -24.04 1.16 -9.18
C THR A 397 -23.58 0.25 -8.04
N GLU A 398 -24.38 -0.77 -7.71
CA GLU A 398 -24.12 -1.67 -6.57
C GLU A 398 -22.90 -2.59 -6.75
N ILE A 399 -22.50 -2.79 -8.01
CA ILE A 399 -21.34 -3.59 -8.40
C ILE A 399 -20.08 -2.74 -8.42
N LEU A 400 -19.00 -3.25 -7.81
CA LEU A 400 -17.71 -2.58 -7.85
C LEU A 400 -17.04 -2.77 -9.22
N PRO A 401 -16.20 -1.82 -9.69
CA PRO A 401 -15.48 -1.95 -10.96
C PRO A 401 -14.73 -3.28 -11.10
N GLU A 402 -14.02 -3.71 -10.05
CA GLU A 402 -13.29 -4.97 -10.05
C GLU A 402 -14.22 -6.18 -10.17
N GLU A 403 -15.37 -6.15 -9.52
CA GLU A 403 -16.34 -7.26 -9.58
C GLU A 403 -16.92 -7.41 -10.98
N LEU A 404 -17.19 -6.29 -11.68
CA LEU A 404 -17.62 -6.32 -13.08
C LEU A 404 -16.52 -6.93 -13.97
N LEU A 405 -15.26 -6.54 -13.76
CA LEU A 405 -14.12 -7.13 -14.44
C LEU A 405 -14.02 -8.64 -14.16
N TRP A 406 -14.24 -9.09 -12.93
CA TRP A 406 -14.20 -10.51 -12.59
C TRP A 406 -15.26 -11.32 -13.32
N LEU A 407 -16.50 -10.82 -13.36
CA LEU A 407 -17.58 -11.45 -14.14
C LEU A 407 -17.21 -11.55 -15.62
N TYR A 408 -16.64 -10.48 -16.19
CA TYR A 408 -16.19 -10.48 -17.58
C TYR A 408 -15.09 -11.50 -17.83
N MET A 409 -14.14 -11.68 -16.92
CA MET A 409 -13.09 -12.70 -17.06
C MET A 409 -13.64 -14.13 -17.00
N ILE A 410 -14.63 -14.39 -16.14
CA ILE A 410 -15.29 -15.70 -16.01
C ILE A 410 -16.01 -16.06 -17.33
N TRP A 411 -16.73 -15.10 -17.90
CA TRP A 411 -17.38 -15.27 -19.21
C TRP A 411 -16.37 -15.35 -20.35
N GLY A 412 -15.43 -14.41 -20.39
CA GLY A 412 -14.49 -14.19 -21.48
C GLY A 412 -13.51 -15.33 -21.67
N ARG A 413 -13.20 -16.09 -20.62
CA ARG A 413 -12.37 -17.30 -20.74
C ARG A 413 -13.11 -18.47 -21.41
N GLN A 414 -14.42 -18.37 -21.65
CA GLN A 414 -15.21 -19.41 -22.32
C GLN A 414 -15.85 -18.92 -23.64
N ALA A 415 -15.96 -17.60 -23.81
CA ALA A 415 -16.54 -17.00 -25.00
C ALA A 415 -15.49 -16.70 -26.07
N LEU A 416 -15.50 -17.44 -27.18
CA LEU A 416 -14.62 -17.20 -28.34
C LEU A 416 -14.76 -15.79 -28.94
N ALA A 417 -15.92 -15.15 -28.73
CA ALA A 417 -16.16 -13.77 -29.17
C ALA A 417 -15.51 -12.71 -28.26
N CYS A 418 -14.96 -13.09 -27.10
CA CYS A 418 -14.27 -12.16 -26.22
C CYS A 418 -12.97 -11.67 -26.88
N PRO A 419 -12.75 -10.35 -27.02
CA PRO A 419 -11.51 -9.82 -27.61
C PRO A 419 -10.22 -10.23 -26.88
N TRP A 420 -10.33 -10.59 -25.60
CA TRP A 420 -9.23 -11.06 -24.76
C TRP A 420 -9.23 -12.58 -24.56
N TYR A 421 -9.99 -13.35 -25.35
CA TYR A 421 -10.12 -14.80 -25.19
C TYR A 421 -8.74 -15.49 -25.13
N GLU A 422 -7.85 -15.21 -26.06
CA GLU A 422 -6.51 -15.81 -26.13
C GLU A 422 -5.64 -15.47 -24.93
N TYR A 423 -5.75 -14.25 -24.40
CA TYR A 423 -5.07 -13.85 -23.17
C TYR A 423 -5.66 -14.58 -21.95
N LEU A 424 -6.98 -14.63 -21.81
CA LEU A 424 -7.64 -15.32 -20.70
C LEU A 424 -7.37 -16.83 -20.71
N GLN A 425 -7.18 -17.44 -21.88
CA GLN A 425 -6.75 -18.84 -22.04
C GLN A 425 -5.31 -19.11 -21.61
N MET A 426 -4.47 -18.08 -21.55
CA MET A 426 -3.08 -18.18 -21.08
C MET A 426 -2.95 -18.10 -19.57
N LEU A 427 -3.95 -17.52 -18.89
CA LEU A 427 -3.98 -17.45 -17.44
C LEU A 427 -4.11 -18.86 -16.85
N SER A 428 -3.65 -19.00 -15.61
CA SER A 428 -3.73 -20.28 -14.88
C SER A 428 -5.18 -20.76 -14.79
N LEU A 429 -5.42 -22.03 -15.11
CA LEU A 429 -6.74 -22.65 -14.92
C LEU A 429 -7.09 -22.75 -13.42
N GLU A 430 -6.07 -23.02 -12.59
CA GLU A 430 -6.22 -23.03 -11.13
C GLU A 430 -6.11 -21.60 -10.57
N SER A 431 -6.91 -21.29 -9.54
CA SER A 431 -6.81 -20.00 -8.85
C SER A 431 -5.41 -19.81 -8.24
N PRO A 432 -4.75 -18.67 -8.48
CA PRO A 432 -3.46 -18.36 -7.84
C PRO A 432 -3.50 -18.41 -6.31
N LEU A 433 -4.66 -18.13 -5.70
CA LEU A 433 -4.85 -18.17 -4.25
C LEU A 433 -5.66 -19.40 -3.79
N SER A 434 -5.64 -20.48 -4.59
CA SER A 434 -6.31 -21.75 -4.27
C SER A 434 -5.91 -22.34 -2.90
N TRP A 435 -4.74 -21.97 -2.37
CA TRP A 435 -4.30 -22.33 -1.02
C TRP A 435 -5.28 -21.90 0.08
N MET A 436 -6.07 -20.84 -0.14
CA MET A 436 -7.07 -20.36 0.83
C MET A 436 -8.23 -21.34 1.01
N ASN A 437 -8.45 -22.25 0.05
CA ASN A 437 -9.50 -23.25 0.08
C ASN A 437 -8.96 -24.69 0.23
N ASP A 438 -7.64 -24.86 0.38
CA ASP A 438 -7.00 -26.17 0.57
C ASP A 438 -6.83 -26.44 2.07
N GLU A 439 -7.58 -27.40 2.61
CA GLU A 439 -7.57 -27.72 4.05
C GLU A 439 -6.17 -28.06 4.57
N ALA A 440 -5.36 -28.75 3.77
CA ALA A 440 -4.00 -29.10 4.16
C ALA A 440 -3.10 -27.86 4.19
N ALA A 441 -3.23 -26.92 3.25
CA ALA A 441 -2.53 -25.64 3.28
C ALA A 441 -2.99 -24.77 4.45
N LEU A 442 -4.29 -24.72 4.74
CA LEU A 442 -4.85 -24.00 5.89
C LEU A 442 -4.31 -24.52 7.22
N SER A 443 -4.10 -25.84 7.36
CA SER A 443 -3.49 -26.42 8.56
C SER A 443 -2.07 -25.90 8.84
N TRP A 444 -1.32 -25.47 7.82
CA TRP A 444 0.01 -24.88 8.01
C TRP A 444 -0.03 -23.46 8.56
N VAL A 445 -1.05 -22.67 8.19
CA VAL A 445 -1.17 -21.26 8.61
C VAL A 445 -1.95 -21.08 9.90
N GLU A 446 -2.57 -22.13 10.42
CA GLU A 446 -3.27 -22.13 11.70
C GLU A 446 -2.34 -21.65 12.85
N GLY A 447 -2.88 -20.82 13.73
CA GLY A 447 -2.13 -20.19 14.81
C GLY A 447 -1.24 -19.03 14.36
N THR A 448 -1.37 -18.58 13.11
CA THR A 448 -0.75 -17.33 12.60
C THR A 448 -1.83 -16.29 12.27
N PRO A 449 -1.48 -14.99 12.15
CA PRO A 449 -2.45 -13.95 11.79
C PRO A 449 -3.17 -14.21 10.45
N LEU A 450 -2.53 -14.92 9.51
CA LEU A 450 -3.12 -15.24 8.23
C LEU A 450 -4.36 -16.14 8.33
N SER A 451 -4.45 -17.04 9.32
CA SER A 451 -5.60 -17.96 9.39
C SER A 451 -6.92 -17.22 9.62
N VAL A 452 -6.90 -16.19 10.48
CA VAL A 452 -8.07 -15.35 10.75
C VAL A 452 -8.40 -14.48 9.54
N ALA A 453 -7.38 -13.85 8.95
CA ALA A 453 -7.54 -12.98 7.81
C ALA A 453 -8.13 -13.71 6.58
N VAL A 454 -7.71 -14.96 6.32
CA VAL A 454 -8.25 -15.77 5.23
C VAL A 454 -9.72 -16.13 5.46
N SER A 455 -10.09 -16.57 6.68
CA SER A 455 -11.48 -16.90 7.00
C SER A 455 -12.40 -15.70 6.78
N GLN A 456 -12.05 -14.55 7.34
CA GLN A 456 -12.84 -13.31 7.20
C GLN A 456 -12.96 -12.89 5.73
N LYS A 457 -11.88 -13.00 4.96
CA LYS A 457 -11.88 -12.69 3.54
C LYS A 457 -12.81 -13.63 2.76
N LEU A 458 -12.77 -14.94 3.02
CA LEU A 458 -13.64 -15.89 2.34
C LEU A 458 -15.12 -15.66 2.68
N ASP A 459 -15.44 -15.33 3.94
CA ASP A 459 -16.81 -15.01 4.35
C ASP A 459 -17.32 -13.75 3.62
N GLN A 460 -16.51 -12.69 3.56
CA GLN A 460 -16.83 -11.48 2.79
C GLN A 460 -17.06 -11.79 1.30
N GLN A 461 -16.20 -12.62 0.71
CA GLN A 461 -16.35 -13.04 -0.70
C GLN A 461 -17.60 -13.87 -0.93
N ARG A 462 -17.96 -14.77 0.00
CA ARG A 462 -19.23 -15.54 -0.08
C ARG A 462 -20.43 -14.61 -0.05
N SER A 463 -20.45 -13.64 0.86
CA SER A 463 -21.52 -12.66 0.96
C SER A 463 -21.65 -11.81 -0.30
N ARG A 464 -20.54 -11.26 -0.83
CA ARG A 464 -20.56 -10.48 -2.08
C ARG A 464 -20.97 -11.32 -3.29
N TYR A 465 -20.44 -12.53 -3.43
CA TYR A 465 -20.84 -13.45 -4.49
C TYR A 465 -22.34 -13.73 -4.47
N ALA A 466 -22.91 -14.05 -3.31
CA ALA A 466 -24.34 -14.32 -3.18
C ALA A 466 -25.20 -13.09 -3.54
N SER A 467 -24.76 -11.90 -3.13
CA SER A 467 -25.44 -10.63 -3.43
C SER A 467 -25.43 -10.29 -4.93
N ILE A 468 -24.28 -10.43 -5.61
CA ILE A 468 -24.14 -10.03 -7.01
C ILE A 468 -24.56 -11.15 -7.97
N VAL A 469 -23.89 -12.29 -7.92
CA VAL A 469 -24.15 -13.41 -8.85
C VAL A 469 -25.52 -14.02 -8.60
N GLY A 470 -25.93 -14.15 -7.34
CA GLY A 470 -27.25 -14.66 -6.99
C GLY A 470 -28.38 -13.87 -7.66
N ARG A 471 -28.25 -12.53 -7.71
CA ARG A 471 -29.20 -11.64 -8.38
C ARG A 471 -29.10 -11.68 -9.90
N LEU A 472 -27.89 -11.59 -10.46
CA LEU A 472 -27.68 -11.68 -11.91
C LEU A 472 -28.27 -12.96 -12.49
N SER A 473 -28.02 -14.11 -11.84
CA SER A 473 -28.59 -15.39 -12.25
C SER A 473 -30.11 -15.45 -12.09
N ALA A 474 -30.69 -14.77 -11.09
CA ALA A 474 -32.13 -14.72 -10.91
C ALA A 474 -32.82 -13.85 -11.98
N LEU A 475 -32.18 -12.76 -12.39
CA LEU A 475 -32.73 -11.80 -13.36
C LEU A 475 -32.49 -12.23 -14.81
N ASN A 476 -31.38 -12.92 -15.09
CA ASN A 476 -31.03 -13.38 -16.43
C ASN A 476 -30.20 -14.68 -16.40
N ALA A 477 -30.86 -15.80 -16.08
CA ALA A 477 -30.25 -17.12 -15.96
C ALA A 477 -29.59 -17.62 -17.26
N GLU A 478 -30.08 -17.20 -18.43
CA GLU A 478 -29.51 -17.57 -19.72
C GLU A 478 -28.11 -16.98 -19.92
N ARG A 479 -27.92 -15.72 -19.51
CA ARG A 479 -26.66 -14.99 -19.68
C ARG A 479 -25.71 -15.13 -18.49
N PHE A 480 -26.26 -15.34 -17.29
CA PHE A 480 -25.49 -15.54 -16.06
C PHE A 480 -25.82 -16.88 -15.37
N PRO A 481 -25.60 -18.03 -16.03
CA PRO A 481 -25.89 -19.34 -15.44
C PRO A 481 -24.97 -19.61 -14.23
N LYS A 482 -25.54 -20.12 -13.15
CA LYS A 482 -24.79 -20.43 -11.90
C LYS A 482 -23.72 -21.50 -12.11
N GLU A 483 -23.85 -22.29 -13.16
CA GLU A 483 -22.89 -23.31 -13.58
C GLU A 483 -21.61 -22.68 -14.13
N LEU A 484 -21.70 -21.50 -14.75
CA LEU A 484 -20.58 -20.75 -15.31
C LEU A 484 -19.99 -19.78 -14.30
N PHE A 485 -20.85 -19.07 -13.57
CA PHE A 485 -20.48 -18.08 -12.58
C PHE A 485 -20.48 -18.71 -11.19
N GLY A 486 -19.76 -19.81 -10.99
CA GLY A 486 -19.66 -20.46 -9.70
C GLY A 486 -18.82 -19.67 -8.70
N PHE A 487 -18.90 -20.02 -7.41
CA PHE A 487 -18.08 -19.38 -6.38
C PHE A 487 -16.58 -19.61 -6.59
N ASP A 488 -16.19 -20.79 -7.10
CA ASP A 488 -14.80 -21.07 -7.45
C ASP A 488 -14.31 -20.23 -8.63
N ASP A 489 -15.17 -19.94 -9.60
CA ASP A 489 -14.88 -19.05 -10.73
C ASP A 489 -14.72 -17.59 -10.28
N TRP A 490 -15.59 -17.15 -9.36
CA TRP A 490 -15.49 -15.85 -8.69
C TRP A 490 -14.16 -15.69 -7.97
N LEU A 491 -13.78 -16.66 -7.14
CA LEU A 491 -12.50 -16.64 -6.44
C LEU A 491 -11.32 -16.73 -7.40
N TRP A 492 -11.42 -17.48 -8.50
CA TRP A 492 -10.40 -17.53 -9.55
C TRP A 492 -10.17 -16.15 -10.16
N ALA A 493 -11.23 -15.45 -10.58
CA ALA A 493 -11.12 -14.15 -11.23
C ALA A 493 -10.54 -13.10 -10.26
N GLN A 494 -11.07 -13.04 -9.04
CA GLN A 494 -10.58 -12.18 -7.96
C GLN A 494 -9.09 -12.42 -7.67
N SER A 495 -8.69 -13.68 -7.53
CA SER A 495 -7.30 -14.07 -7.24
C SER A 495 -6.36 -13.79 -8.41
N THR A 496 -6.86 -13.94 -9.63
CA THR A 496 -6.11 -13.67 -10.86
C THR A 496 -5.83 -12.19 -10.98
N CYS A 497 -6.84 -11.32 -10.85
CA CYS A 497 -6.62 -9.87 -10.81
C CYS A 497 -5.65 -9.49 -9.69
N ARG A 498 -5.89 -9.97 -8.47
CA ARG A 498 -5.07 -9.59 -7.30
C ARG A 498 -3.58 -9.96 -7.44
N SER A 499 -3.26 -11.03 -8.15
CA SER A 499 -1.88 -11.52 -8.29
C SER A 499 -1.16 -10.99 -9.53
N ARG A 500 -1.86 -10.29 -10.45
CA ARG A 500 -1.35 -9.97 -11.79
C ARG A 500 -1.58 -8.54 -12.25
N ALA A 501 -2.62 -7.89 -11.77
CA ALA A 501 -2.98 -6.56 -12.22
C ALA A 501 -2.03 -5.51 -11.64
N PHE A 502 -1.74 -4.49 -12.43
CA PHE A 502 -0.95 -3.34 -12.04
C PHE A 502 -1.87 -2.28 -11.46
N ASN A 503 -1.38 -1.55 -10.45
CA ASN A 503 -2.18 -0.52 -9.80
C ASN A 503 -2.62 0.54 -10.82
N PHE A 504 -3.91 0.81 -10.91
CA PHE A 504 -4.44 1.73 -11.92
C PHE A 504 -3.91 3.16 -11.78
N ARG A 505 -3.53 3.58 -10.56
CA ARG A 505 -2.96 4.91 -10.29
C ARG A 505 -1.56 5.09 -10.88
N ALA A 506 -0.90 3.99 -11.26
CA ALA A 506 0.36 4.06 -11.97
C ALA A 506 0.18 4.42 -13.46
N PHE A 507 -1.06 4.41 -13.97
CA PHE A 507 -1.38 4.74 -15.36
C PHE A 507 -1.93 6.17 -15.48
N PRO A 508 -1.67 6.85 -16.60
CA PRO A 508 -2.23 8.18 -16.87
C PRO A 508 -3.76 8.19 -16.81
N SER A 509 -4.35 9.34 -16.49
CA SER A 509 -5.80 9.49 -16.33
C SER A 509 -6.57 9.17 -17.62
N GLU A 510 -5.96 9.38 -18.79
CA GLU A 510 -6.56 9.08 -20.10
C GLU A 510 -6.70 7.57 -20.37
N SER A 511 -5.95 6.73 -19.64
CA SER A 511 -6.10 5.26 -19.67
C SER A 511 -7.20 4.78 -18.71
N GLN A 512 -7.82 5.67 -17.96
CA GLN A 512 -8.82 5.37 -16.94
C GLN A 512 -10.21 5.78 -17.43
N GLN A 513 -11.23 5.05 -16.98
CA GLN A 513 -12.62 5.40 -17.23
C GLN A 513 -13.20 5.97 -15.94
N PRO A 514 -13.64 7.24 -15.92
CA PRO A 514 -14.22 7.87 -14.73
C PRO A 514 -15.36 7.02 -14.14
N GLY A 515 -15.27 6.74 -12.84
CA GLY A 515 -16.23 5.91 -12.09
C GLY A 515 -16.11 4.40 -12.31
N TRP A 516 -15.15 3.97 -13.13
CA TRP A 516 -14.85 2.57 -13.44
C TRP A 516 -13.35 2.27 -13.34
N GLU A 517 -12.68 2.94 -12.41
CA GLU A 517 -11.27 2.73 -12.10
C GLU A 517 -11.07 1.34 -11.47
N SER A 518 -10.15 0.55 -12.02
CA SER A 518 -9.75 -0.74 -11.47
C SER A 518 -8.31 -1.03 -11.86
N ASP A 519 -7.61 -1.84 -11.06
CA ASP A 519 -6.29 -2.36 -11.45
C ASP A 519 -6.31 -3.00 -12.84
N ILE A 520 -5.20 -2.85 -13.57
CA ILE A 520 -5.11 -3.12 -15.02
C ILE A 520 -4.31 -4.39 -15.28
N LEU A 521 -4.92 -5.33 -16.00
CA LEU A 521 -4.22 -6.50 -16.52
C LEU A 521 -3.47 -6.14 -17.80
N CYS A 522 -2.15 -6.34 -17.79
CA CYS A 522 -1.27 -6.06 -18.93
C CYS A 522 -0.68 -7.38 -19.44
N PRO A 523 -1.23 -7.97 -20.53
CA PRO A 523 -0.72 -9.22 -21.07
C PRO A 523 0.79 -9.20 -21.25
N VAL A 524 1.49 -10.29 -20.92
CA VAL A 524 2.97 -10.41 -20.90
C VAL A 524 3.62 -9.76 -19.68
N LEU A 525 3.29 -8.51 -19.32
CA LEU A 525 3.93 -7.86 -18.16
C LEU A 525 3.60 -8.63 -16.86
N ASP A 526 2.40 -9.19 -16.81
CA ASP A 526 1.92 -10.05 -15.74
C ASP A 526 2.46 -11.50 -15.78
N ALA A 527 3.27 -11.85 -16.79
CA ALA A 527 3.93 -13.15 -16.92
C ALA A 527 5.36 -13.16 -16.36
N PHE A 528 5.93 -12.00 -16.03
CA PHE A 528 7.23 -11.91 -15.37
C PHE A 528 7.10 -12.30 -13.90
N ASN A 529 7.87 -13.31 -13.47
CA ASN A 529 7.88 -13.79 -12.08
C ASN A 529 8.60 -12.81 -11.15
N HIS A 530 8.37 -12.92 -9.84
CA HIS A 530 8.97 -12.01 -8.86
C HIS A 530 10.33 -12.49 -8.31
N THR A 531 11.25 -11.55 -8.14
CA THR A 531 12.35 -11.63 -7.16
C THR A 531 12.63 -10.27 -6.54
N HIS A 532 13.08 -10.25 -5.28
CA HIS A 532 13.45 -9.03 -4.54
C HIS A 532 14.71 -8.34 -5.09
N THR A 533 15.47 -9.04 -5.94
CA THR A 533 16.67 -8.52 -6.61
C THR A 533 16.42 -8.08 -8.05
N ALA A 534 15.16 -8.08 -8.51
CA ALA A 534 14.83 -7.70 -9.88
C ALA A 534 15.16 -6.22 -10.10
N GLN A 535 15.95 -5.94 -11.14
CA GLN A 535 16.27 -4.59 -11.59
C GLN A 535 15.45 -4.32 -12.84
N ILE A 536 14.26 -3.76 -12.64
CA ILE A 536 13.29 -3.48 -13.71
C ILE A 536 12.65 -2.11 -13.44
N GLU A 537 12.27 -1.44 -14.52
CA GLU A 537 11.54 -0.17 -14.49
C GLU A 537 10.19 -0.36 -15.19
N TRP A 538 9.13 0.08 -14.53
CA TRP A 538 7.81 0.20 -15.17
C TRP A 538 7.69 1.54 -15.85
N ARG A 539 7.24 1.54 -17.11
CA ARG A 539 6.90 2.76 -17.86
C ARG A 539 5.46 2.68 -18.31
N PHE A 540 4.58 3.38 -17.63
CA PHE A 540 3.19 3.53 -18.00
C PHE A 540 3.02 4.88 -18.69
N GLY A 541 2.44 4.90 -19.89
CA GLY A 541 2.19 6.13 -20.63
C GLY A 541 0.85 6.06 -21.34
N GLU A 542 0.43 7.18 -21.94
CA GLU A 542 -0.92 7.44 -22.50
C GLU A 542 -1.47 6.29 -23.35
N ARG A 543 -0.60 5.53 -24.03
CA ARG A 543 -0.99 4.46 -24.96
C ARG A 543 -0.25 3.14 -24.77
N SER A 544 0.58 3.01 -23.74
CA SER A 544 1.30 1.75 -23.51
C SER A 544 1.83 1.56 -22.10
N ALA A 545 1.86 0.32 -21.63
CA ALA A 545 2.63 -0.13 -20.48
C ALA A 545 3.88 -0.87 -20.92
N ALA A 546 5.03 -0.63 -20.31
CA ALA A 546 6.27 -1.31 -20.65
C ALA A 546 7.09 -1.71 -19.43
N LEU A 547 7.81 -2.81 -19.57
CA LEU A 547 8.91 -3.20 -18.70
C LEU A 547 10.23 -2.88 -19.40
N VAL A 548 11.11 -2.16 -18.71
CA VAL A 548 12.41 -1.75 -19.23
C VAL A 548 13.50 -2.21 -18.28
N LEU A 549 14.64 -2.61 -18.86
CA LEU A 549 15.86 -2.88 -18.09
C LEU A 549 16.55 -1.54 -17.77
N PRO A 550 16.66 -1.12 -16.50
CA PRO A 550 17.29 0.15 -16.14
C PRO A 550 18.74 0.23 -16.62
N VAL A 551 19.25 1.45 -16.86
CA VAL A 551 20.64 1.68 -17.30
C VAL A 551 21.68 1.22 -16.26
N CYS A 552 21.30 1.19 -14.98
CA CYS A 552 22.13 0.70 -13.88
C CYS A 552 22.04 -0.81 -13.65
N ALA A 553 21.24 -1.54 -14.42
CA ALA A 553 21.02 -2.95 -14.21
C ALA A 553 22.17 -3.83 -14.73
N ASP A 554 22.21 -5.07 -14.27
CA ASP A 554 23.03 -6.11 -14.87
C ASP A 554 22.40 -6.58 -16.19
N ALA A 555 23.25 -7.00 -17.14
CA ALA A 555 22.78 -7.60 -18.39
C ALA A 555 22.23 -9.02 -18.16
N TYR A 556 21.23 -9.42 -18.95
CA TYR A 556 20.76 -10.81 -18.98
C TYR A 556 21.42 -11.56 -20.14
N GLU A 557 21.84 -12.80 -19.90
CA GLU A 557 22.36 -13.69 -20.93
C GLU A 557 21.23 -14.50 -21.58
N GLU A 558 21.49 -15.05 -22.77
CA GLU A 558 20.51 -15.89 -23.45
C GLU A 558 20.09 -17.09 -22.57
N GLY A 559 18.78 -17.28 -22.41
CA GLY A 559 18.21 -18.35 -21.62
C GLY A 559 17.93 -17.99 -20.16
N ASP A 560 18.38 -16.83 -19.68
CA ASP A 560 18.06 -16.34 -18.34
C ASP A 560 16.57 -16.04 -18.20
N GLU A 561 16.00 -16.35 -17.02
CA GLU A 561 14.66 -15.90 -16.64
C GLU A 561 14.72 -14.43 -16.20
N ILE A 562 13.80 -13.64 -16.71
CA ILE A 562 13.68 -12.22 -16.42
C ILE A 562 12.57 -12.04 -15.40
N PHE A 563 12.89 -11.36 -14.31
CA PHE A 563 11.97 -11.19 -13.18
C PHE A 563 11.47 -9.76 -13.09
N ASN A 564 10.20 -9.62 -12.70
CA ASN A 564 9.58 -8.37 -12.28
C ASN A 564 9.79 -8.16 -10.75
N LEU A 565 9.57 -6.93 -10.30
CA LEU A 565 9.60 -6.55 -8.89
C LEU A 565 8.18 -6.21 -8.42
N TYR A 566 7.46 -7.18 -7.86
CA TYR A 566 6.11 -6.95 -7.32
C TYR A 566 6.10 -5.99 -6.11
N GLY A 567 7.26 -5.80 -5.48
CA GLY A 567 7.51 -4.91 -4.36
C GLY A 567 8.88 -5.22 -3.75
N THR A 568 9.54 -4.23 -3.15
CA THR A 568 10.90 -4.34 -2.59
C THR A 568 10.95 -5.08 -1.27
N GLU A 569 9.99 -4.86 -0.37
CA GLU A 569 10.03 -5.36 1.02
C GLU A 569 8.89 -6.34 1.35
N LEU A 570 8.55 -7.21 0.39
CA LEU A 570 7.44 -8.14 0.57
C LEU A 570 7.83 -9.36 1.43
N GLY A 571 7.33 -9.39 2.66
CA GLY A 571 7.40 -10.57 3.53
C GLY A 571 6.54 -11.74 3.03
N ASN A 572 6.76 -12.94 3.56
CA ASN A 572 6.04 -14.14 3.08
C ASN A 572 4.54 -14.10 3.38
N ALA A 573 4.11 -13.33 4.41
CA ALA A 573 2.70 -13.13 4.69
C ALA A 573 1.99 -12.45 3.51
N HIS A 574 2.58 -11.36 3.01
CA HIS A 574 2.06 -10.59 1.87
C HIS A 574 2.12 -11.41 0.57
N LEU A 575 3.27 -12.05 0.30
CA LEU A 575 3.45 -12.88 -0.90
C LEU A 575 2.42 -14.02 -0.96
N LEU A 576 2.17 -14.70 0.16
CA LEU A 576 1.20 -15.78 0.21
C LEU A 576 -0.25 -15.25 0.06
N MET A 577 -0.60 -14.17 0.77
CA MET A 577 -1.94 -13.58 0.77
C MET A 577 -2.36 -12.99 -0.58
N HIS A 578 -1.43 -12.45 -1.35
CA HIS A 578 -1.75 -11.71 -2.58
C HIS A 578 -1.28 -12.40 -3.87
N TYR A 579 -0.28 -13.27 -3.79
CA TYR A 579 0.30 -13.94 -4.96
C TYR A 579 0.34 -15.47 -4.86
N GLY A 580 0.00 -16.05 -3.70
CA GLY A 580 -0.12 -17.50 -3.53
C GLY A 580 1.20 -18.27 -3.44
N PHE A 581 2.33 -17.57 -3.31
CA PHE A 581 3.65 -18.20 -3.14
C PHE A 581 4.39 -17.63 -1.92
N ALA A 582 5.42 -18.35 -1.47
CA ALA A 582 6.31 -17.89 -0.41
C ALA A 582 7.75 -18.21 -0.78
N VAL A 583 8.67 -17.34 -0.39
CA VAL A 583 10.09 -17.42 -0.73
C VAL A 583 10.87 -18.01 0.44
N GLU A 584 11.65 -19.06 0.16
CA GLU A 584 12.55 -19.63 1.16
C GLU A 584 13.62 -18.63 1.58
N ARG A 585 13.79 -18.46 2.89
CA ARG A 585 14.78 -17.52 3.46
C ARG A 585 14.59 -16.07 2.96
N ASN A 586 13.34 -15.67 2.73
CA ASN A 586 12.99 -14.30 2.42
C ASN A 586 13.58 -13.34 3.49
N PRO A 587 14.44 -12.39 3.11
CA PRO A 587 15.06 -11.45 4.04
C PRO A 587 14.07 -10.42 4.62
N HIS A 588 12.94 -10.20 3.95
CA HIS A 588 11.90 -9.25 4.36
C HIS A 588 10.81 -9.89 5.24
N ASP A 589 10.97 -11.16 5.62
CA ASP A 589 9.98 -11.85 6.42
C ASP A 589 10.04 -11.43 7.89
N CYS A 590 8.89 -11.12 8.48
CA CYS A 590 8.76 -10.65 9.85
C CYS A 590 7.50 -11.23 10.53
N VAL A 591 7.44 -11.08 11.85
CA VAL A 591 6.25 -11.37 12.67
C VAL A 591 5.70 -10.03 13.16
N GLU A 592 4.46 -9.72 12.81
CA GLU A 592 3.87 -8.41 13.17
C GLU A 592 2.91 -8.50 14.36
N GLU A 593 2.60 -9.68 14.88
CA GLU A 593 1.65 -9.86 15.97
C GLU A 593 2.23 -10.77 17.07
N VAL A 594 2.14 -10.33 18.32
CA VAL A 594 2.51 -11.11 19.51
C VAL A 594 1.30 -11.24 20.43
N ALA A 595 0.97 -12.48 20.81
CA ALA A 595 -0.18 -12.75 21.67
C ALA A 595 0.27 -12.99 23.12
N PHE A 596 -0.18 -12.14 24.04
CA PHE A 596 0.04 -12.25 25.48
C PHE A 596 -1.18 -12.84 26.18
N ASP A 597 -0.95 -13.73 27.15
CA ASP A 597 -2.04 -14.24 27.99
C ASP A 597 -2.23 -13.23 29.14
N VAL A 598 -3.39 -12.58 29.17
CA VAL A 598 -3.71 -11.57 30.18
C VAL A 598 -4.95 -12.04 30.95
N PRO A 599 -4.87 -12.17 32.29
CA PRO A 599 -6.01 -12.61 33.11
C PRO A 599 -7.23 -11.68 32.94
N SER A 600 -8.41 -12.28 32.79
CA SER A 600 -9.64 -11.55 32.44
C SER A 600 -10.05 -10.48 33.46
N ASP A 601 -9.71 -10.66 34.73
CA ASP A 601 -10.00 -9.75 35.84
C ASP A 601 -9.18 -8.45 35.77
N VAL A 602 -7.96 -8.49 35.24
CA VAL A 602 -7.09 -7.30 35.11
C VAL A 602 -7.01 -6.76 33.69
N LYS A 603 -7.49 -7.51 32.69
CA LYS A 603 -7.33 -7.21 31.26
C LYS A 603 -7.74 -5.78 30.89
N ALA A 604 -8.91 -5.32 31.34
CA ALA A 604 -9.40 -3.99 31.02
C ALA A 604 -8.47 -2.88 31.54
N ALA A 605 -7.96 -3.02 32.77
CA ALA A 605 -7.01 -2.09 33.35
C ALA A 605 -5.67 -2.10 32.60
N ARG A 606 -5.16 -3.29 32.22
CA ARG A 606 -3.92 -3.40 31.43
C ARG A 606 -4.03 -2.78 30.05
N LEU A 607 -5.15 -2.95 29.37
CA LEU A 607 -5.42 -2.33 28.07
C LEU A 607 -5.50 -0.81 28.18
N ALA A 608 -6.13 -0.28 29.22
CA ALA A 608 -6.16 1.16 29.48
C ALA A 608 -4.75 1.73 29.70
N SER A 609 -3.91 1.06 30.52
CA SER A 609 -2.52 1.46 30.74
C SER A 609 -1.69 1.45 29.45
N LEU A 610 -1.88 0.44 28.61
CA LEU A 610 -1.20 0.34 27.32
C LEU A 610 -1.65 1.45 26.35
N ALA A 611 -2.94 1.76 26.31
CA ALA A 611 -3.50 2.83 25.47
C ALA A 611 -3.02 4.23 25.91
N SER A 612 -2.75 4.43 27.21
CA SER A 612 -2.18 5.67 27.73
C SER A 612 -0.66 5.79 27.58
N SER A 613 0.02 4.72 27.14
CA SER A 613 1.47 4.73 26.94
C SER A 613 1.85 5.53 25.69
N SER A 614 3.06 6.11 25.66
CA SER A 614 3.52 6.96 24.56
C SER A 614 3.79 6.21 23.24
N VAL A 615 3.65 4.87 23.21
CA VAL A 615 3.72 4.06 21.99
C VAL A 615 2.36 3.39 21.74
N PRO A 616 1.48 3.99 20.92
CA PRO A 616 0.18 3.39 20.63
C PRO A 616 0.36 2.17 19.71
N LEU A 617 0.47 0.98 20.30
CA LEU A 617 0.45 -0.27 19.56
C LEU A 617 -1.00 -0.71 19.33
N PRO A 618 -1.41 -1.04 18.09
CA PRO A 618 -2.74 -1.57 17.86
C PRO A 618 -2.91 -2.90 18.59
N VAL A 619 -4.01 -3.03 19.33
CA VAL A 619 -4.31 -4.23 20.10
C VAL A 619 -5.65 -4.81 19.68
N THR A 620 -5.72 -6.13 19.58
CA THR A 620 -6.97 -6.86 19.38
C THR A 620 -7.21 -7.78 20.57
N ASP A 621 -8.41 -7.69 21.14
CA ASP A 621 -8.86 -8.61 22.18
C ASP A 621 -9.46 -9.86 21.53
N ALA A 622 -8.91 -11.02 21.85
CA ALA A 622 -9.46 -12.32 21.49
C ALA A 622 -9.71 -13.11 22.78
N GLU A 623 -10.65 -14.06 22.74
CA GLU A 623 -10.97 -14.89 23.92
C GLU A 623 -9.69 -15.51 24.51
N GLY A 624 -9.32 -15.08 25.72
CA GLY A 624 -8.17 -15.56 26.48
C GLY A 624 -6.79 -14.93 26.17
N ALA A 625 -6.63 -14.08 25.15
CA ALA A 625 -5.34 -13.46 24.83
C ALA A 625 -5.44 -12.05 24.23
N VAL A 626 -4.47 -11.21 24.55
CA VAL A 626 -4.31 -9.85 24.02
C VAL A 626 -3.25 -9.88 22.92
N LYS A 627 -3.64 -9.54 21.68
CA LYS A 627 -2.75 -9.52 20.52
C LYS A 627 -2.24 -8.12 20.28
N VAL A 628 -0.93 -7.94 20.37
CA VAL A 628 -0.24 -6.68 20.12
C VAL A 628 0.34 -6.68 18.72
N ARG A 629 -0.03 -5.71 17.89
CA ARG A 629 0.55 -5.50 16.57
C ARG A 629 1.79 -4.61 16.69
N LEU A 630 2.91 -5.11 16.19
CA LEU A 630 4.18 -4.39 16.11
C LEU A 630 4.32 -3.75 14.72
N PRO A 631 5.02 -2.61 14.62
CA PRO A 631 5.47 -2.07 13.33
C PRO A 631 6.20 -3.11 12.48
N GLN A 632 6.03 -3.01 11.16
CA GLN A 632 6.60 -3.95 10.20
C GLN A 632 8.12 -4.07 10.38
N GLY A 633 8.63 -5.30 10.31
CA GLY A 633 10.08 -5.56 10.37
C GLY A 633 10.70 -5.53 11.78
N MET A 634 9.97 -5.21 12.85
CA MET A 634 10.52 -5.21 14.21
C MET A 634 10.94 -6.61 14.69
N LEU A 635 10.08 -7.61 14.56
CA LEU A 635 10.45 -9.00 14.82
C LEU A 635 10.84 -9.67 13.50
N ARG A 636 12.15 -9.68 13.23
CA ARG A 636 12.73 -10.30 12.04
C ARG A 636 13.97 -11.12 12.38
N ARG A 637 14.45 -11.89 11.41
CA ARG A 637 15.76 -12.52 11.53
C ARG A 637 16.87 -11.47 11.55
N GLY A 638 17.87 -11.67 12.41
CA GLY A 638 19.02 -10.78 12.48
C GLY A 638 18.81 -9.52 13.33
N MET A 639 17.69 -9.40 14.06
CA MET A 639 17.58 -8.42 15.15
C MET A 639 18.72 -8.62 16.16
N LEU A 640 19.27 -7.50 16.66
CA LEU A 640 20.36 -7.49 17.62
C LEU A 640 19.87 -7.45 19.06
N GLU A 641 18.74 -6.78 19.28
CA GLU A 641 18.14 -6.51 20.58
C GLU A 641 16.62 -6.68 20.50
N THR A 642 16.00 -6.91 21.65
CA THR A 642 14.54 -7.04 21.79
C THR A 642 13.91 -5.66 21.64
N PRO A 643 12.88 -5.48 20.78
CA PRO A 643 12.32 -4.15 20.53
C PRO A 643 11.74 -3.54 21.80
N GLU A 644 12.08 -2.28 22.07
CA GLU A 644 11.59 -1.53 23.23
C GLU A 644 10.05 -1.53 23.32
N ALA A 645 9.38 -1.31 22.18
CA ALA A 645 7.92 -1.40 22.09
C ALA A 645 7.37 -2.75 22.57
N LEU A 646 8.10 -3.85 22.34
CA LEU A 646 7.73 -5.18 22.80
C LEU A 646 8.03 -5.38 24.29
N LEU A 647 9.15 -4.84 24.80
CA LEU A 647 9.48 -4.80 26.24
C LEU A 647 8.37 -4.09 27.02
N ARG A 648 8.02 -2.88 26.57
CA ARG A 648 6.97 -2.07 27.19
C ARG A 648 5.60 -2.73 27.16
N ALA A 649 5.20 -3.26 26.00
CA ALA A 649 3.93 -3.98 25.87
C ALA A 649 3.88 -5.22 26.78
N ALA A 650 4.96 -6.00 26.84
CA ALA A 650 5.04 -7.17 27.71
C ALA A 650 4.92 -6.78 29.20
N SER A 651 5.63 -5.73 29.62
CA SER A 651 5.59 -5.24 31.00
C SER A 651 4.19 -4.75 31.38
N LEU A 652 3.57 -3.89 30.56
CA LEU A 652 2.24 -3.35 30.84
C LEU A 652 1.17 -4.44 30.87
N LEU A 653 1.19 -5.37 29.92
CA LEU A 653 0.16 -6.41 29.82
C LEU A 653 0.31 -7.51 30.86
N VAL A 654 1.53 -7.91 31.19
CA VAL A 654 1.78 -9.08 32.07
C VAL A 654 2.10 -8.66 33.51
N LEU A 655 2.95 -7.64 33.70
CA LEU A 655 3.38 -7.17 35.02
C LEU A 655 2.51 -6.02 35.53
N GLY A 656 1.95 -5.22 34.63
CA GLY A 656 1.08 -4.13 35.01
C GLY A 656 1.73 -2.82 35.38
N ARG A 657 3.00 -2.68 35.06
CA ARG A 657 3.81 -1.50 35.28
C ARG A 657 4.42 -1.09 33.95
N ASP A 658 4.63 0.20 33.79
CA ASP A 658 5.33 0.70 32.63
C ASP A 658 6.79 0.25 32.66
N TYR A 659 7.38 0.09 31.48
CA TYR A 659 8.80 -0.24 31.34
C TYR A 659 9.44 0.84 30.48
N ASP A 660 10.48 1.45 31.04
CA ASP A 660 11.31 2.46 30.41
C ASP A 660 12.74 1.94 30.43
N GLU A 661 13.33 1.78 29.24
CA GLU A 661 14.64 1.16 29.09
C GLU A 661 15.77 2.01 29.69
N GLU A 662 15.60 3.32 29.83
CA GLU A 662 16.60 4.21 30.42
C GLU A 662 16.64 4.14 31.95
N THR A 663 15.49 3.85 32.57
CA THR A 663 15.33 3.89 34.04
C THR A 663 15.14 2.53 34.68
N ALA A 664 14.83 1.49 33.92
CA ALA A 664 14.60 0.14 34.43
C ALA A 664 15.86 -0.48 35.04
N SER A 665 15.68 -1.14 36.18
CA SER A 665 16.74 -1.95 36.80
C SER A 665 17.08 -3.19 35.98
N CYS A 666 18.28 -3.75 36.18
CA CYS A 666 18.68 -5.01 35.53
C CYS A 666 17.71 -6.16 35.85
N ALA A 667 17.17 -6.22 37.09
CA ALA A 667 16.17 -7.22 37.48
C ALA A 667 14.84 -7.06 36.71
N GLU A 668 14.40 -5.82 36.47
CA GLU A 668 13.20 -5.56 35.66
C GLU A 668 13.40 -5.94 34.19
N LYS A 669 14.57 -5.60 33.62
CA LYS A 669 14.93 -6.00 32.25
C LYS A 669 14.98 -7.53 32.11
N GLU A 670 15.55 -8.24 33.08
CA GLU A 670 15.56 -9.70 33.13
C GLU A 670 14.14 -10.28 33.11
N GLU A 671 13.28 -9.80 34.01
CA GLU A 671 11.91 -10.30 34.17
C GLU A 671 11.09 -10.14 32.87
N VAL A 672 11.10 -8.93 32.29
CA VAL A 672 10.35 -8.62 31.06
C VAL A 672 10.89 -9.42 29.86
N CYS A 673 12.21 -9.51 29.70
CA CYS A 673 12.83 -10.32 28.66
C CYS A 673 12.48 -11.81 28.78
N MET A 674 12.41 -12.34 30.01
CA MET A 674 11.99 -13.72 30.26
C MET A 674 10.52 -13.98 29.92
N ILE A 675 9.64 -13.00 30.17
CA ILE A 675 8.23 -13.06 29.75
C ILE A 675 8.16 -13.15 28.22
N ILE A 676 8.83 -12.25 27.50
CA ILE A 676 8.87 -12.24 26.03
C ILE A 676 9.41 -13.57 25.49
N ALA A 677 10.54 -14.04 26.02
CA ALA A 677 11.14 -15.30 25.59
C ALA A 677 10.18 -16.49 25.77
N ARG A 678 9.41 -16.53 26.87
CA ARG A 678 8.38 -17.57 27.10
C ARG A 678 7.22 -17.44 26.11
N THR A 679 6.69 -16.24 25.92
CA THR A 679 5.58 -15.95 24.99
C THR A 679 5.93 -16.35 23.55
N LEU A 680 7.09 -15.91 23.06
CA LEU A 680 7.53 -16.22 21.69
C LEU A 680 7.83 -17.72 21.49
N ARG A 681 8.34 -18.41 22.52
CA ARG A 681 8.49 -19.89 22.48
C ARG A 681 7.15 -20.61 22.43
N ARG A 682 6.13 -20.12 23.13
CA ARG A 682 4.77 -20.68 23.10
C ARG A 682 4.18 -20.54 21.69
N MET A 683 4.20 -19.34 21.13
CA MET A 683 3.73 -19.08 19.76
C MET A 683 4.47 -19.97 18.74
N SER A 684 5.79 -20.09 18.86
CA SER A 684 6.57 -20.99 18.00
C SER A 684 6.15 -22.46 18.11
N LYS A 685 5.67 -22.92 19.27
CA LYS A 685 5.19 -24.29 19.48
C LYS A 685 3.78 -24.49 18.93
N GLN A 686 2.92 -23.48 19.00
CA GLN A 686 1.55 -23.53 18.44
C GLN A 686 1.59 -23.78 16.93
N ILE A 687 2.38 -22.99 16.18
CA ILE A 687 2.57 -23.19 14.72
C ILE A 687 3.06 -24.62 14.38
N ARG A 688 3.81 -25.27 15.27
CA ARG A 688 4.30 -26.65 15.06
C ARG A 688 3.20 -27.70 15.20
N ARG A 689 2.25 -27.52 16.12
CA ARG A 689 1.20 -28.51 16.41
C ARG A 689 0.23 -28.62 15.24
N SER A 690 -0.12 -27.49 14.63
CA SER A 690 -0.99 -27.40 13.46
C SER A 690 -0.38 -28.00 12.19
N ALA A 691 0.94 -27.92 12.04
CA ALA A 691 1.69 -28.48 10.91
C ALA A 691 1.77 -30.04 10.85
N GLY A 692 0.93 -30.78 11.58
CA GLY A 692 0.76 -32.23 11.38
C GLY A 692 1.98 -33.11 11.73
N VAL A 693 2.66 -32.89 12.86
CA VAL A 693 3.62 -33.88 13.40
C VAL A 693 2.89 -34.84 14.34
N LEU A 694 2.06 -35.73 13.78
CA LEU A 694 1.71 -36.99 14.44
C LEU A 694 2.75 -38.04 14.03
N GLY A 695 3.35 -38.69 15.02
CA GLY A 695 4.30 -39.77 14.81
C GLY A 695 3.65 -40.96 14.11
N GLY A 696 4.22 -41.40 13.00
CA GLY A 696 3.96 -42.68 12.34
C GLY A 696 5.27 -43.25 11.80
N PRO A 697 5.47 -44.58 11.81
CA PRO A 697 6.79 -45.19 11.73
C PRO A 697 7.43 -45.03 10.35
N ALA A 698 8.75 -44.89 10.37
CA ALA A 698 9.59 -44.87 9.19
C ALA A 698 9.30 -46.06 8.27
N SER A 699 8.70 -45.79 7.11
CA SER A 699 8.76 -46.72 5.98
C SER A 699 9.14 -45.97 4.71
N GLN A 700 10.39 -46.25 4.33
CA GLN A 700 10.95 -46.38 2.99
C GLN A 700 10.76 -45.25 1.97
N GLY A 701 11.90 -44.60 1.65
CA GLY A 701 12.19 -44.18 0.28
C GLY A 701 12.16 -42.68 -0.02
N HIS A 702 12.69 -41.81 0.84
CA HIS A 702 12.80 -40.38 0.49
C HIS A 702 14.24 -39.84 0.52
N ARG A 703 14.63 -39.25 -0.61
CA ARG A 703 15.94 -38.64 -0.90
C ARG A 703 16.32 -37.63 0.20
N THR A 704 17.40 -37.94 0.89
CA THR A 704 18.03 -37.07 1.88
C THR A 704 18.77 -35.93 1.18
N TRP A 705 18.32 -34.68 1.38
CA TRP A 705 19.04 -33.50 0.88
C TRP A 705 20.15 -33.10 1.86
N LYS A 706 21.41 -33.27 1.43
CA LYS A 706 22.58 -32.64 2.06
C LYS A 706 22.68 -31.19 1.57
N ALA A 707 22.79 -30.24 2.49
CA ALA A 707 23.01 -28.84 2.15
C ALA A 707 24.37 -28.68 1.44
N GLY A 708 24.34 -28.31 0.15
CA GLY A 708 25.52 -27.86 -0.60
C GLY A 708 25.97 -26.49 -0.09
N ARG A 709 27.26 -26.39 0.26
CA ARG A 709 27.96 -25.12 0.49
C ARG A 709 28.28 -24.51 -0.87
N PHE A 710 27.73 -23.35 -1.20
CA PHE A 710 28.39 -22.44 -2.14
C PHE A 710 29.37 -21.59 -1.32
N ALA A 711 30.65 -21.74 -1.65
CA ALA A 711 31.75 -21.01 -1.05
C ALA A 711 31.88 -19.66 -1.74
N ILE A 712 31.75 -18.57 -0.98
CA ILE A 712 32.38 -17.29 -1.33
C ILE A 712 33.69 -17.25 -0.54
N ALA A 713 34.80 -17.30 -1.28
CA ALA A 713 36.13 -17.24 -0.73
C ALA A 713 36.43 -15.83 -0.21
N ARG A 714 36.74 -15.71 1.09
CA ARG A 714 37.66 -14.68 1.59
C ARG A 714 38.64 -15.32 2.57
N HIS A 715 39.90 -15.37 2.14
CA HIS A 715 41.05 -15.70 2.96
C HIS A 715 41.29 -14.60 4.01
N ARG A 716 41.34 -14.97 5.30
CA ARG A 716 42.58 -14.91 6.10
C ARG A 716 42.37 -15.52 7.49
N GLN A 717 43.35 -16.34 7.85
CA GLN A 717 43.46 -17.10 9.10
C GLN A 717 43.72 -16.18 10.29
N ILE A 718 43.04 -16.43 11.41
CA ILE A 718 43.68 -16.45 12.73
C ILE A 718 43.23 -17.75 13.42
N ARG A 719 44.20 -18.65 13.61
CA ARG A 719 44.08 -19.88 14.43
C ARG A 719 44.27 -19.49 15.89
N CYS A 720 43.30 -19.82 16.75
CA CYS A 720 43.54 -20.03 18.18
C CYS A 720 42.74 -21.25 18.66
N ASN A 721 43.29 -21.93 19.67
CA ASN A 721 43.22 -23.36 19.90
C ASN A 721 41.88 -23.88 20.46
N ALA A 722 41.64 -25.16 20.15
CA ALA A 722 40.58 -25.97 20.71
C ALA A 722 40.87 -26.35 22.16
N ALA A 723 39.84 -26.26 23.02
CA ALA A 723 39.66 -27.18 24.13
C ALA A 723 38.17 -27.29 24.51
N THR A 724 37.71 -28.55 24.60
CA THR A 724 36.50 -29.01 25.31
C THR A 724 35.15 -28.40 24.93
N ARG A 725 34.44 -29.03 23.98
CA ARG A 725 32.96 -29.02 24.04
C ARG A 725 32.37 -30.36 23.60
N SER A 726 31.70 -30.98 24.57
CA SER A 726 30.93 -32.21 24.54
C SER A 726 30.13 -32.46 23.25
N LYS A 727 30.23 -33.69 22.74
CA LYS A 727 29.40 -34.26 21.67
C LYS A 727 27.93 -34.36 22.15
N ARG A 728 27.17 -33.27 22.10
CA ARG A 728 25.70 -33.35 21.99
C ARG A 728 25.32 -33.30 20.51
N SER A 729 24.99 -34.47 19.96
CA SER A 729 24.33 -34.62 18.66
C SER A 729 23.07 -33.74 18.64
N ARG A 730 23.15 -32.58 17.97
CA ARG A 730 21.98 -31.77 17.63
C ARG A 730 21.20 -32.54 16.58
N HIS A 731 20.16 -33.27 16.97
CA HIS A 731 19.10 -33.70 16.05
C HIS A 731 18.57 -32.44 15.34
N ARG A 732 18.95 -32.24 14.08
CA ARG A 732 18.31 -31.24 13.22
C ARG A 732 16.90 -31.74 12.93
N GLU A 733 15.91 -31.07 13.51
CA GLU A 733 14.49 -31.29 13.22
C GLU A 733 14.28 -31.19 11.69
N CYS A 734 14.03 -32.33 11.03
CA CYS A 734 13.79 -32.40 9.59
C CYS A 734 12.26 -32.46 9.38
N VAL A 735 11.66 -31.36 8.92
CA VAL A 735 10.26 -31.33 8.48
C VAL A 735 10.26 -31.67 6.99
N SER A 736 9.54 -32.71 6.58
CA SER A 736 9.36 -33.06 5.17
C SER A 736 8.47 -32.01 4.51
N MET A 737 8.95 -31.39 3.43
CA MET A 737 8.17 -30.40 2.68
C MET A 737 7.09 -31.08 1.84
N PRO A 738 5.87 -30.51 1.77
CA PRO A 738 4.82 -31.00 0.87
C PRO A 738 5.27 -31.05 -0.60
N THR A 739 4.68 -31.97 -1.35
CA THR A 739 4.88 -32.12 -2.80
C THR A 739 4.01 -31.15 -3.60
N SER A 740 2.80 -30.86 -3.12
CA SER A 740 1.91 -29.82 -3.69
C SER A 740 2.55 -28.43 -3.57
N GLY A 741 2.53 -27.65 -4.66
CA GLY A 741 3.07 -26.29 -4.69
C GLY A 741 2.34 -25.35 -3.73
N VAL A 742 1.01 -25.46 -3.69
CA VAL A 742 0.11 -24.71 -2.82
C VAL A 742 0.42 -24.97 -1.33
N GLN A 743 0.47 -26.25 -0.93
CA GLN A 743 0.79 -26.62 0.46
C GLN A 743 2.24 -26.25 0.82
N ARG A 744 3.16 -26.34 -0.14
CA ARG A 744 4.55 -25.94 0.06
C ARG A 744 4.68 -24.45 0.35
N ALA A 745 3.93 -23.58 -0.32
CA ALA A 745 3.96 -22.14 -0.06
C ALA A 745 3.52 -21.82 1.38
N ALA A 746 2.38 -22.39 1.81
CA ALA A 746 1.89 -22.26 3.18
C ALA A 746 2.91 -22.80 4.21
N ALA A 747 3.52 -23.95 3.91
CA ALA A 747 4.56 -24.53 4.77
C ALA A 747 5.82 -23.65 4.86
N ILE A 748 6.28 -23.05 3.76
CA ILE A 748 7.43 -22.13 3.75
C ILE A 748 7.15 -20.94 4.67
N TYR A 749 5.99 -20.31 4.52
CA TYR A 749 5.56 -19.20 5.39
C TYR A 749 5.56 -19.61 6.86
N ALA A 750 4.84 -20.69 7.21
CA ALA A 750 4.71 -21.15 8.60
C ALA A 750 6.07 -21.49 9.25
N LEU A 751 6.93 -22.18 8.51
CA LEU A 751 8.28 -22.52 8.97
C LEU A 751 9.16 -21.27 9.13
N SER A 752 8.95 -20.24 8.32
CA SER A 752 9.67 -18.98 8.43
C SER A 752 9.23 -18.17 9.65
N GLN A 753 7.92 -18.02 9.88
CA GLN A 753 7.35 -17.42 11.09
C GLN A 753 7.90 -18.10 12.36
N ARG A 754 7.87 -19.43 12.39
CA ARG A 754 8.45 -20.22 13.50
C ARG A 754 9.94 -19.95 13.71
N ARG A 755 10.71 -19.75 12.63
CA ARG A 755 12.14 -19.47 12.70
C ARG A 755 12.41 -18.07 13.26
N ILE A 756 11.59 -17.08 12.91
CA ILE A 756 11.67 -15.71 13.42
C ILE A 756 11.35 -15.71 14.91
N LEU A 757 10.21 -16.29 15.32
CA LEU A 757 9.82 -16.42 16.73
C LEU A 757 10.90 -17.10 17.58
N ARG A 758 11.51 -18.18 17.09
CA ARG A 758 12.62 -18.87 17.79
C ARG A 758 13.88 -18.03 17.89
N PHE A 759 14.14 -17.16 16.91
CA PHE A 759 15.29 -16.28 16.91
C PHE A 759 15.07 -15.16 17.93
N ALA A 760 13.95 -14.46 17.85
CA ALA A 760 13.57 -13.40 18.78
C ALA A 760 13.50 -13.92 20.23
N ALA A 761 12.94 -15.11 20.47
CA ALA A 761 12.91 -15.71 21.80
C ALA A 761 14.30 -16.08 22.37
N LYS A 762 15.32 -16.20 21.52
CA LYS A 762 16.72 -16.39 21.97
C LYS A 762 17.40 -15.06 22.22
N CYS A 763 17.08 -14.03 21.44
CA CYS A 763 17.55 -12.67 21.67
C CYS A 763 17.12 -12.21 23.07
N ALA A 764 15.81 -12.21 23.33
CA ALA A 764 15.26 -11.85 24.64
C ALA A 764 15.81 -12.70 25.79
N ALA A 765 16.00 -14.02 25.58
CA ALA A 765 16.58 -14.86 26.62
C ALA A 765 18.07 -14.55 26.90
N GLY A 766 18.84 -14.20 25.86
CA GLY A 766 20.22 -13.79 26.02
C GLY A 766 20.33 -12.44 26.74
N GLU A 767 19.45 -11.50 26.43
CA GLU A 767 19.36 -10.23 27.16
C GLU A 767 18.98 -10.42 28.62
N ALA A 768 18.06 -11.35 28.92
CA ALA A 768 17.75 -11.72 30.30
C ALA A 768 18.97 -12.30 31.04
N GLU A 769 19.70 -13.24 30.44
CA GLU A 769 20.92 -13.82 31.04
C GLU A 769 21.98 -12.73 31.32
N MET A 770 22.13 -11.75 30.41
CA MET A 770 23.06 -10.63 30.60
C MET A 770 22.60 -9.68 31.71
N ALA A 771 21.29 -9.40 31.81
CA ALA A 771 20.71 -8.57 32.85
C ALA A 771 20.80 -9.21 34.24
N GLU A 772 20.58 -10.53 34.34
CA GLU A 772 20.74 -11.31 35.58
C GLU A 772 22.18 -11.20 36.10
N LEU A 773 23.18 -11.39 35.22
CA LEU A 773 24.60 -11.28 35.58
C LEU A 773 24.96 -9.86 36.05
N ALA A 774 24.42 -8.84 35.39
CA ALA A 774 24.64 -7.44 35.79
C ALA A 774 24.02 -7.16 37.18
N ALA A 775 22.79 -7.61 37.42
CA ALA A 775 22.14 -7.48 38.72
C ALA A 775 22.94 -8.17 39.85
N GLN A 776 23.46 -9.37 39.60
CA GLN A 776 24.31 -10.08 40.57
C GLN A 776 25.63 -9.35 40.84
N MET A 777 26.22 -8.69 39.84
CA MET A 777 27.44 -7.89 40.02
C MET A 777 27.18 -6.63 40.85
N ASP A 778 26.03 -5.98 40.65
CA ASP A 778 25.66 -4.79 41.43
C ASP A 778 25.35 -5.15 42.89
N LEU A 779 24.66 -6.26 43.13
CA LEU A 779 24.47 -6.83 44.48
C LEU A 779 25.80 -7.10 45.18
N ARG A 780 26.74 -7.78 44.52
CA ARG A 780 28.07 -8.04 45.08
C ARG A 780 28.89 -6.77 45.35
N ARG A 781 28.72 -5.72 44.54
CA ARG A 781 29.37 -4.42 44.76
C ARG A 781 28.77 -3.68 45.96
N GLN A 782 27.46 -3.78 46.15
CA GLN A 782 26.79 -3.24 47.33
C GLN A 782 27.24 -3.98 48.60
N GLU A 783 27.26 -5.32 48.57
CA GLU A 783 27.76 -6.16 49.67
C GLU A 783 29.23 -5.85 50.00
N ALA A 784 30.11 -5.72 48.99
CA ALA A 784 31.52 -5.36 49.21
C ALA A 784 31.73 -3.91 49.68
N GLY A 785 30.83 -2.98 49.29
CA GLY A 785 30.84 -1.60 49.76
C GLY A 785 30.41 -1.49 51.23
N GLU A 786 29.41 -2.27 51.64
CA GLU A 786 28.95 -2.36 53.04
C GLU A 786 29.99 -3.02 53.96
N GLU A 787 30.72 -4.05 53.49
CA GLU A 787 31.86 -4.62 54.21
C GLU A 787 33.01 -3.61 54.41
N SER A 788 33.30 -2.75 53.42
CA SER A 788 34.31 -1.68 53.59
C SER A 788 33.89 -0.59 54.58
N SER A 789 32.59 -0.29 54.69
CA SER A 789 32.06 0.71 55.64
C SER A 789 31.95 0.17 57.07
N SER A 790 31.80 -1.14 57.23
CA SER A 790 31.78 -1.79 58.55
C SER A 790 33.18 -2.02 59.11
N GLU A 791 34.21 -2.22 58.27
CA GLU A 791 35.62 -2.24 58.71
C GLU A 791 36.14 -0.84 59.14
N GLU A 792 35.68 0.25 58.52
CA GLU A 792 36.04 1.62 58.97
C GLU A 792 35.40 2.01 60.30
N THR A 793 34.30 1.36 60.69
CA THR A 793 33.64 1.63 61.99
C THR A 793 34.28 0.84 63.13
N GLN A 794 34.97 -0.26 62.85
CA GLN A 794 35.68 -1.08 63.86
C GLN A 794 37.14 -0.66 64.10
N CYS A 795 37.67 0.29 63.33
CA CYS A 795 39.02 0.82 63.53
C CYS A 795 39.04 2.17 64.28
N ASN A 796 37.89 2.64 64.78
CA ASN A 796 37.70 3.91 65.50
C ASN A 796 37.09 3.75 66.92
N GLU A 797 37.02 2.53 67.46
CA GLU A 797 36.85 2.25 68.90
C GLU A 797 38.12 1.60 69.46
#